data_AF-A0A7X8M9A2-F1
#
_entry.id   AF-A0A7X8M9A2-F1
#
_cell.length_a   1.000
_cell.length_b   1.000
_cell.length_c   1.000
_cell.angle_alpha   90.00
_cell.angle_beta   90.00
_cell.angle_gamma   90.00
#
_symmetry.space_group_name_H-M   'P 1'
#
loop_
_entity.id
_entity.type
_entity.pdbx_description
1 polymer ?
#
loop_
_entity_poly.entity_id
_entity_poly.type
_entity_poly.pdbx_seq_one_letter_code
_entity_poly.pdbx_strand_id
1 'polypeptide(L)'
;MTPRLSLLELADQSLWISDDRISAQIANACNAVSQIDFHGVQPVSRNAKLLQHSEGVLSFSLQPLSGSEAIIVPFALQQLEVSPAGVRSSLTLADWRADLELVVLGSCLWVRCLSRSANEKRTPPPFRFTVTWNRLSQSTAVHGRRTWAEPELIGADRLRLYARDQIKLTEWLQRTGDYQGDFLIPEEWRRIIYRRHCVSGTARWEDVRDEYKQTAFKLYDAGTWIDLGGDGFSVSACAADRYVFASAPFTQQPGGWTSSNFCVCFYSSAPLAGQARKEELSPFDQQQRRYAQLQTESPSLVWPGHDAVSRFFSNVPQMVESARVQDYGMTRACPGTYYWIWAWDNMVTALAQRHWGDIAHLRRVVEFLRVHRDQDGVLPGRWTRSLQPMDSRGFGGFDFLFSELVLMLYAETCDDQILRTNYATVRRSFNALAAAAHENGLVPGFGMYPDLPQKMGRRETSFVAIDNAAWYALCRNMEKMAQMLQDEATARCAYAMAEKVESHFLPMFWDEENGFIHDSVVPASGERVDSYPLFSLLFLESAFGRYLLKEKIEACSRFIADHLLTETGLSLTPVWDRHHQSEPAMSSWYPYWDYPAITVWTLARNGDAVRRWQSLLEQTYQALGYCPEFLALHTAPEERWIRHGAAWNLNCAAGWYNALLTGLFGLRFDLGGITCTAAPSFAGEPPLLTRLSYRFGRWTVRRCGVGNEIKFIRVDGVTIPASWKIPDSFYTSADHQLDIEYGDEPAAGPVLLDLAGASLIQVMGDESGFIWTVHGLGAVDVLFYSPQRPELWLDQTRLPLHWDPDRRTAHARLFLAGRHDLRL
;
A
#
# COMPACT_ATOMS: atom_id res chain seq x y z
N MET A 1 -20.37 8.43 19.42
CA MET A 1 -19.20 9.11 20.00
C MET A 1 -17.97 8.53 19.33
N THR A 2 -17.09 9.36 18.78
CA THR A 2 -15.79 8.89 18.28
C THR A 2 -14.95 8.42 19.46
N PRO A 3 -14.38 7.21 19.44
CA PRO A 3 -13.53 6.74 20.53
C PRO A 3 -12.35 7.70 20.70
N ARG A 4 -12.04 8.05 21.95
CA ARG A 4 -10.85 8.84 22.28
C ARG A 4 -9.65 7.91 22.38
N LEU A 5 -8.56 8.28 21.73
CA LEU A 5 -7.31 7.54 21.72
C LEU A 5 -6.38 8.12 22.79
N SER A 6 -5.87 7.29 23.69
CA SER A 6 -4.75 7.70 24.54
C SER A 6 -3.43 7.35 23.84
N LEU A 7 -2.54 8.32 23.65
CA LEU A 7 -1.20 8.00 23.12
C LEU A 7 -0.43 7.04 24.03
N LEU A 8 -0.74 7.00 25.33
CA LEU A 8 -0.14 6.05 26.27
C LEU A 8 -0.54 4.59 26.01
N GLU A 9 -1.60 4.35 25.24
CA GLU A 9 -2.03 3.01 24.84
C GLU A 9 -1.25 2.49 23.63
N LEU A 10 -0.56 3.38 22.90
CA LEU A 10 0.25 3.02 21.73
C LEU A 10 1.68 2.69 22.15
N ALA A 11 2.27 1.66 21.55
CA ALA A 11 3.61 1.21 21.90
C ALA A 11 4.71 2.27 21.66
N ASP A 12 4.59 3.05 20.58
CA ASP A 12 5.52 4.15 20.26
C ASP A 12 5.12 5.49 20.89
N GLN A 13 3.96 5.53 21.57
CA GLN A 13 3.34 6.71 22.15
C GLN A 13 3.24 7.90 21.20
N SER A 14 3.04 7.63 19.91
CA SER A 14 3.03 8.64 18.86
C SER A 14 1.89 8.43 17.86
N LEU A 15 1.51 9.51 17.17
CA LEU A 15 0.47 9.51 16.15
C LEU A 15 0.89 10.42 15.00
N TRP A 16 0.57 10.01 13.78
CA TRP A 16 0.76 10.82 12.58
C TRP A 16 -0.57 11.37 12.06
N ILE A 17 -0.56 12.65 11.69
CA ILE A 17 -1.57 13.23 10.79
C ILE A 17 -0.92 13.62 9.47
N SER A 18 -1.63 13.43 8.37
CA SER A 18 -1.08 13.57 7.02
C SER A 18 -2.15 14.10 6.05
N ASP A 19 -1.74 14.93 5.09
CA ASP A 19 -2.56 15.32 3.94
C ASP A 19 -1.62 15.83 2.83
N ASP A 20 -1.86 15.42 1.59
CA ASP A 20 -1.13 15.88 0.40
C ASP A 20 0.41 15.83 0.54
N ARG A 21 1.07 16.96 0.81
CA ARG A 21 2.54 17.07 0.89
C ARG A 21 3.06 17.24 2.32
N ILE A 22 2.20 17.26 3.33
CA ILE A 22 2.60 17.52 4.71
C ILE A 22 2.21 16.36 5.62
N SER A 23 3.03 16.11 6.63
CA SER A 23 2.67 15.26 7.76
C SER A 23 3.24 15.82 9.06
N ALA A 24 2.53 15.62 10.16
CA ALA A 24 2.96 16.03 11.49
C ALA A 24 2.84 14.86 12.47
N GLN A 25 3.86 14.69 13.32
CA GLN A 25 3.86 13.70 14.39
C GLN A 25 3.50 14.38 15.71
N ILE A 26 2.52 13.81 16.40
CA ILE A 26 2.17 14.15 17.78
C ILE A 26 2.77 13.07 18.67
N ALA A 27 3.51 13.46 19.70
CA ALA A 27 4.18 12.50 20.59
C ALA A 27 3.93 12.81 22.07
N ASN A 28 3.64 11.77 22.84
CA ASN A 28 3.45 11.88 24.28
C ASN A 28 4.72 12.36 25.00
N ALA A 29 5.90 11.90 24.55
CA ALA A 29 7.19 12.22 25.17
C ALA A 29 7.48 13.72 25.31
N CYS A 30 6.98 14.54 24.38
CA CYS A 30 7.07 16.00 24.44
C CYS A 30 5.73 16.69 24.67
N ASN A 31 4.63 15.93 24.72
CA ASN A 31 3.26 16.43 24.82
C ASN A 31 2.98 17.56 23.80
N ALA A 32 3.48 17.38 22.57
CA ALA A 32 3.60 18.41 21.55
C ALA A 32 3.65 17.79 20.14
N VAL A 33 3.68 18.65 19.11
CA VAL A 33 4.09 18.23 17.77
C VAL A 33 5.60 18.02 17.79
N SER A 34 6.08 16.79 17.60
CA SER A 34 7.51 16.42 17.66
C SER A 34 8.23 16.54 16.32
N GLN A 35 7.49 16.47 15.21
CA GLN A 35 8.03 16.51 13.86
C GLN A 35 7.02 17.08 12.86
N ILE A 36 7.50 17.86 11.89
CA ILE A 36 6.74 18.30 10.71
C ILE A 36 7.57 18.03 9.46
N ASP A 37 7.00 17.25 8.55
CA ASP A 37 7.58 16.89 7.28
C ASP A 37 6.84 17.57 6.14
N PHE A 38 7.58 18.02 5.14
CA PHE A 38 7.04 18.62 3.94
C PHE A 38 7.73 18.04 2.71
N HIS A 39 6.97 17.58 1.72
CA HIS A 39 7.47 17.02 0.48
C HIS A 39 7.42 18.06 -0.66
N GLY A 40 8.38 18.99 -0.66
CA GLY A 40 8.51 20.10 -1.60
C GLY A 40 9.33 19.79 -2.86
N VAL A 41 10.35 20.61 -3.18
CA VAL A 41 11.25 20.41 -4.35
C VAL A 41 12.61 19.83 -3.95
N GLN A 42 12.84 19.63 -2.65
CA GLN A 42 14.09 19.10 -2.14
C GLN A 42 14.28 17.61 -2.50
N PRO A 43 15.47 17.03 -2.29
CA PRO A 43 15.73 15.62 -2.55
C PRO A 43 14.78 14.68 -1.79
N VAL A 44 14.42 13.52 -2.34
CA VAL A 44 13.57 12.53 -1.64
C VAL A 44 14.23 12.01 -0.36
N SER A 45 13.49 11.22 0.44
CA SER A 45 13.94 10.70 1.74
C SER A 45 14.15 11.82 2.78
N ARG A 46 15.05 11.64 3.76
CA ARG A 46 15.13 12.40 5.04
C ARG A 46 15.08 13.92 4.93
N ASN A 47 15.37 14.48 3.75
CA ASN A 47 15.17 15.91 3.46
C ASN A 47 13.69 16.34 3.51
N ALA A 48 12.71 15.43 3.55
CA ALA A 48 11.31 15.78 3.86
C ALA A 48 11.17 16.39 5.27
N LYS A 49 12.01 15.94 6.21
CA LYS A 49 11.99 16.38 7.60
C LYS A 49 12.51 17.79 7.72
N LEU A 50 11.63 18.78 7.84
CA LEU A 50 12.05 20.17 7.97
C LEU A 50 12.20 20.57 9.43
N LEU A 51 11.24 20.18 10.26
CA LEU A 51 11.23 20.52 11.68
C LEU A 51 11.15 19.25 12.53
N GLN A 52 12.08 19.03 13.46
CA GLN A 52 12.04 17.92 14.43
C GLN A 52 12.84 18.28 15.69
N HIS A 53 12.28 18.02 16.86
CA HIS A 53 13.01 18.08 18.12
C HIS A 53 12.41 17.12 19.16
N SER A 54 13.24 16.50 20.00
CA SER A 54 12.78 15.59 21.06
C SER A 54 11.94 16.30 22.13
N GLU A 55 12.20 17.59 22.37
CA GLU A 55 11.40 18.44 23.27
C GLU A 55 10.17 19.08 22.60
N GLY A 56 9.88 18.72 21.35
CA GLY A 56 8.77 19.29 20.58
C GLY A 56 9.18 20.45 19.67
N VAL A 57 8.49 20.53 18.53
CA VAL A 57 8.53 21.59 17.51
C VAL A 57 7.55 22.71 17.90
N LEU A 58 6.29 22.33 18.19
CA LEU A 58 5.22 23.23 18.58
C LEU A 58 4.56 22.74 19.88
N SER A 59 4.48 23.61 20.87
CA SER A 59 3.69 23.37 22.10
C SER A 59 2.60 24.42 22.27
N PHE A 60 1.56 24.05 23.02
CA PHE A 60 0.30 24.79 23.07
C PHE A 60 -0.10 25.05 24.52
N SER A 61 -0.55 26.28 24.80
CA SER A 61 -1.00 26.65 26.14
C SER A 61 -2.05 27.76 26.12
N LEU A 62 -2.69 27.95 27.28
CA LEU A 62 -3.58 29.09 27.55
C LEU A 62 -2.88 30.03 28.53
N GLN A 63 -2.84 31.32 28.18
CA GLN A 63 -2.25 32.37 28.99
C GLN A 63 -3.35 33.32 29.51
N PRO A 64 -3.48 33.52 30.83
CA PRO A 64 -4.46 34.44 31.40
C PRO A 64 -4.26 35.91 30.95
N LEU A 65 -5.36 36.66 30.82
CA LEU A 65 -5.34 38.07 30.43
C LEU A 65 -5.08 39.03 31.60
N SER A 66 -5.39 38.63 32.83
CA SER A 66 -5.16 39.43 34.04
C SER A 66 -3.70 39.28 34.50
N GLY A 67 -2.91 40.36 34.42
CA GLY A 67 -1.47 40.39 34.71
C GLY A 67 -1.01 40.08 36.15
N SER A 68 -1.82 39.39 36.96
CA SER A 68 -1.34 38.67 38.15
C SER A 68 -0.42 37.52 37.71
N GLU A 69 0.47 37.02 38.58
CA GLU A 69 1.41 35.90 38.35
C GLU A 69 0.72 34.57 37.97
N ALA A 70 0.04 34.56 36.84
CA ALA A 70 -0.95 33.56 36.50
C ALA A 70 -0.30 32.41 35.74
N ILE A 71 -0.60 31.21 36.23
CA ILE A 71 -0.09 29.92 35.75
C ILE A 71 -0.43 29.75 34.27
N ILE A 72 0.59 29.61 33.42
CA ILE A 72 0.42 29.16 32.03
C ILE A 72 -0.07 27.71 32.06
N VAL A 73 -1.23 27.44 31.46
CA VAL A 73 -1.82 26.09 31.46
C VAL A 73 -1.50 25.41 30.13
N PRO A 74 -0.62 24.39 30.09
CA PRO A 74 -0.33 23.65 28.86
C PRO A 74 -1.50 22.75 28.47
N PHE A 75 -1.70 22.54 27.16
CA PHE A 75 -2.57 21.46 26.69
C PHE A 75 -1.88 20.11 26.93
N ALA A 76 -2.61 19.15 27.47
CA ALA A 76 -2.22 17.74 27.41
C ALA A 76 -2.75 17.16 26.10
N LEU A 77 -1.88 16.74 25.19
CA LEU A 77 -2.22 15.98 23.98
C LEU A 77 -2.46 14.51 24.33
N GLN A 78 -3.35 14.30 25.30
CA GLN A 78 -3.82 13.02 25.80
C GLN A 78 -5.32 12.90 25.50
N GLN A 79 -5.84 11.68 25.29
CA GLN A 79 -7.26 11.43 25.02
C GLN A 79 -7.77 12.17 23.76
N LEU A 80 -7.17 11.87 22.62
CA LEU A 80 -7.36 12.56 21.35
C LEU A 80 -8.58 12.03 20.59
N GLU A 81 -9.35 12.94 19.99
CA GLU A 81 -10.23 12.61 18.86
C GLU A 81 -9.37 12.67 17.59
N VAL A 82 -9.28 11.57 16.85
CA VAL A 82 -8.32 11.41 15.75
C VAL A 82 -9.04 11.18 14.42
N SER A 83 -8.48 11.79 13.38
CA SER A 83 -8.76 11.54 11.96
C SER A 83 -7.42 11.50 11.20
N PRO A 84 -7.37 10.94 9.98
CA PRO A 84 -6.14 10.85 9.20
C PRO A 84 -5.39 12.18 9.04
N ALA A 85 -6.13 13.29 8.91
CA ALA A 85 -5.56 14.62 8.68
C ALA A 85 -5.62 15.55 9.89
N GLY A 86 -6.10 15.11 11.06
CA GLY A 86 -6.26 16.02 12.19
C GLY A 86 -6.58 15.37 13.52
N VAL A 87 -6.30 16.12 14.59
CA VAL A 87 -6.56 15.73 15.97
C VAL A 87 -7.23 16.85 16.75
N ARG A 88 -8.09 16.48 17.71
CA ARG A 88 -8.63 17.39 18.71
C ARG A 88 -8.30 16.89 20.12
N SER A 89 -7.83 17.79 20.97
CA SER A 89 -7.64 17.58 22.41
C SER A 89 -8.50 18.57 23.20
N SER A 90 -9.04 18.15 24.34
CA SER A 90 -9.86 18.99 25.21
C SER A 90 -9.16 19.24 26.54
N LEU A 91 -9.23 20.48 27.02
CA LEU A 91 -8.78 20.94 28.33
C LEU A 91 -9.93 21.64 29.05
N THR A 92 -10.13 21.34 30.33
CA THR A 92 -11.12 22.05 31.16
C THR A 92 -10.40 22.92 32.18
N LEU A 93 -10.77 24.21 32.25
CA LEU A 93 -10.21 25.20 33.16
C LEU A 93 -11.35 25.99 33.82
N ALA A 94 -11.62 25.72 35.10
CA ALA A 94 -12.76 26.28 35.83
C ALA A 94 -14.09 26.10 35.05
N ASP A 95 -14.80 27.18 34.76
CA ASP A 95 -16.07 27.18 33.99
C ASP A 95 -15.87 27.09 32.46
N TRP A 96 -14.65 26.85 31.98
CA TRP A 96 -14.33 26.85 30.55
C TRP A 96 -13.85 25.48 30.07
N ARG A 97 -14.38 25.05 28.93
CA ARG A 97 -13.80 23.96 28.12
C ARG A 97 -13.10 24.58 26.93
N ALA A 98 -11.84 24.24 26.72
CA ALA A 98 -11.05 24.62 25.57
C ALA A 98 -10.72 23.39 24.73
N ASP A 99 -11.01 23.41 23.44
CA ASP A 99 -10.69 22.35 22.50
C ASP A 99 -9.58 22.86 21.57
N LEU A 100 -8.41 22.22 21.62
CA LEU A 100 -7.30 22.44 20.69
C LEU A 100 -7.49 21.55 19.47
N GLU A 101 -7.44 22.15 18.30
CA GLU A 101 -7.58 21.46 17.02
C GLU A 101 -6.31 21.65 16.18
N LEU A 102 -5.76 20.54 15.71
CA LEU A 102 -4.66 20.50 14.76
C LEU A 102 -5.13 19.79 13.49
N VAL A 103 -4.85 20.36 12.32
CA VAL A 103 -5.22 19.76 11.04
C VAL A 103 -4.21 20.10 9.96
N VAL A 104 -3.90 19.12 9.13
CA VAL A 104 -3.10 19.31 7.92
C VAL A 104 -4.01 19.43 6.70
N LEU A 105 -3.69 20.38 5.82
CA LEU A 105 -4.41 20.61 4.58
C LEU A 105 -3.46 21.18 3.51
N GLY A 106 -3.25 20.41 2.44
CA GLY A 106 -2.34 20.75 1.34
C GLY A 106 -0.89 20.84 1.80
N SER A 107 -0.37 22.06 1.94
CA SER A 107 0.99 22.35 2.39
C SER A 107 1.06 23.09 3.73
N CYS A 108 -0.01 23.06 4.54
CA CYS A 108 -0.05 23.74 5.82
C CYS A 108 -0.52 22.83 6.97
N LEU A 109 0.06 23.05 8.14
CA LEU A 109 -0.49 22.62 9.43
C LEU A 109 -1.22 23.83 10.05
N TRP A 110 -2.49 23.65 10.36
CA TRP A 110 -3.34 24.64 11.00
C TRP A 110 -3.60 24.26 12.44
N VAL A 111 -3.59 25.26 13.32
CA VAL A 111 -3.83 25.10 14.75
C VAL A 111 -4.80 26.19 15.21
N ARG A 112 -5.86 25.78 15.92
CA ARG A 112 -6.80 26.71 16.55
C ARG A 112 -7.27 26.21 17.91
N CYS A 113 -7.74 27.13 18.73
CA CYS A 113 -8.39 26.82 20.01
C CYS A 113 -9.83 27.32 20.00
N LEU A 114 -10.76 26.42 20.28
CA LEU A 114 -12.16 26.73 20.53
C LEU A 114 -12.39 26.76 22.04
N SER A 115 -13.25 27.64 22.52
CA SER A 115 -13.58 27.70 23.94
C SER A 115 -15.07 27.90 24.18
N ARG A 116 -15.62 27.21 25.18
CA ARG A 116 -17.02 27.27 25.56
C ARG A 116 -17.13 27.42 27.08
N SER A 117 -18.02 28.29 27.52
CA SER A 117 -18.34 28.42 28.95
C SER A 117 -19.43 27.41 29.32
N ALA A 118 -19.23 26.69 30.43
CA ALA A 118 -20.23 25.79 31.00
C ALA A 118 -21.52 26.52 31.43
N ASN A 119 -21.42 27.82 31.71
CA ASN A 119 -22.52 28.65 32.21
C ASN A 119 -23.17 29.51 31.11
N GLU A 120 -22.94 29.20 29.82
CA GLU A 120 -23.43 29.95 28.64
C GLU A 120 -23.16 31.48 28.69
N LYS A 121 -22.19 31.92 29.51
CA LYS A 121 -21.86 33.34 29.64
C LYS A 121 -21.37 33.86 28.29
N ARG A 122 -21.96 34.96 27.81
CA ARG A 122 -21.50 35.72 26.63
C ARG A 122 -20.26 36.58 26.89
N THR A 123 -19.53 36.34 27.98
CA THR A 123 -18.26 37.01 28.27
C THR A 123 -17.13 36.29 27.54
N PRO A 124 -16.13 37.00 26.98
CA PRO A 124 -14.95 36.36 26.39
C PRO A 124 -14.20 35.47 27.40
N PRO A 125 -13.50 34.43 26.95
CA PRO A 125 -12.58 33.66 27.77
C PRO A 125 -11.56 34.58 28.46
N PRO A 126 -11.22 34.36 29.74
CA PRO A 126 -10.28 35.20 30.49
C PRO A 126 -8.81 34.89 30.15
N PHE A 127 -8.55 34.29 28.99
CA PHE A 127 -7.24 33.83 28.54
C PHE A 127 -7.11 34.02 27.02
N ARG A 128 -5.87 34.04 26.55
CA ARG A 128 -5.50 33.96 25.14
C ARG A 128 -4.81 32.63 24.85
N PHE A 129 -4.91 32.19 23.61
CA PHE A 129 -4.22 31.00 23.13
C PHE A 129 -2.78 31.34 22.73
N THR A 130 -1.83 30.50 23.13
CA THR A 130 -0.40 30.67 22.84
C THR A 130 0.18 29.43 22.18
N VAL A 131 0.96 29.65 21.12
CA VAL A 131 1.76 28.63 20.44
C VAL A 131 3.23 28.96 20.63
N THR A 132 4.02 27.99 21.07
CA THR A 132 5.48 28.15 21.20
C THR A 132 6.18 27.33 20.14
N TRP A 133 7.03 27.98 19.34
CA TRP A 133 7.93 27.31 18.40
C TRP A 133 9.33 27.19 19.00
N ASN A 134 9.89 25.98 18.91
CA ASN A 134 11.27 25.68 19.29
C ASN A 134 12.21 25.85 18.09
N ARG A 135 13.10 26.86 18.11
CA ARG A 135 14.07 27.14 17.05
C ARG A 135 15.05 25.98 16.82
N LEU A 136 15.38 25.20 17.86
CA LEU A 136 16.25 24.02 17.74
C LEU A 136 15.63 22.90 16.90
N SER A 137 14.34 23.01 16.58
CA SER A 137 13.68 22.05 15.69
C SER A 137 14.13 22.13 14.23
N GLN A 138 14.87 23.17 13.82
CA GLN A 138 15.40 23.29 12.46
C GLN A 138 16.33 22.12 12.09
N SER A 139 15.79 21.10 11.43
CA SER A 139 16.53 19.88 11.16
C SER A 139 17.66 20.11 10.17
N THR A 140 18.83 19.55 10.43
CA THR A 140 19.99 19.55 9.53
C THR A 140 20.36 18.14 9.06
N ALA A 141 19.64 17.12 9.54
CA ALA A 141 19.87 15.71 9.24
C ALA A 141 19.31 15.35 7.86
N VAL A 142 20.05 15.69 6.80
CA VAL A 142 19.63 15.52 5.40
C VAL A 142 20.61 14.70 4.57
N HIS A 143 20.17 14.25 3.39
CA HIS A 143 21.10 13.88 2.33
C HIS A 143 21.76 15.17 1.82
N GLY A 144 23.10 15.19 1.82
CA GLY A 144 23.88 16.41 1.57
C GLY A 144 23.99 17.34 2.78
N ARG A 145 23.81 18.64 2.53
CA ARG A 145 23.91 19.72 3.52
C ARG A 145 22.66 20.59 3.47
N ARG A 146 22.04 20.81 4.64
CA ARG A 146 21.02 21.84 4.82
C ARG A 146 21.60 23.05 5.55
N THR A 147 21.25 24.23 5.08
CA THR A 147 21.52 25.50 5.78
C THR A 147 20.21 26.23 6.05
N TRP A 148 20.15 26.93 7.17
CA TRP A 148 19.01 27.75 7.55
C TRP A 148 19.41 29.22 7.56
N ALA A 149 18.57 30.09 7.00
CA ALA A 149 18.71 31.53 7.21
C ALA A 149 18.25 31.91 8.63
N GLU A 150 18.70 33.07 9.10
CA GLU A 150 18.12 33.65 10.31
C GLU A 150 16.62 33.87 10.13
N PRO A 151 15.79 33.52 11.12
CA PRO A 151 14.36 33.78 11.07
C PRO A 151 14.06 35.26 10.85
N GLU A 152 13.23 35.58 9.86
CA GLU A 152 12.83 36.94 9.51
C GLU A 152 11.44 37.22 10.08
N LEU A 153 11.28 38.32 10.83
CA LEU A 153 9.96 38.76 11.28
C LEU A 153 9.24 39.49 10.15
N ILE A 154 8.10 38.95 9.72
CA ILE A 154 7.25 39.56 8.68
C ILE A 154 6.06 40.21 9.38
N GLY A 155 6.08 41.53 9.53
CA GLY A 155 5.06 42.23 10.31
C GLY A 155 5.22 42.02 11.82
N ALA A 156 4.11 41.88 12.54
CA ALA A 156 4.13 41.65 14.00
C ALA A 156 3.67 40.23 14.39
N ASP A 157 3.19 39.45 13.42
CA ASP A 157 2.36 38.26 13.62
C ASP A 157 2.92 37.00 12.96
N ARG A 158 3.97 37.14 12.12
CA ARG A 158 4.55 36.03 11.35
C ARG A 158 6.07 36.00 11.41
N LEU A 159 6.60 34.78 11.37
CA LEU A 159 8.02 34.49 11.24
C LEU A 159 8.26 33.68 9.96
N ARG A 160 9.22 34.12 9.15
CA ARG A 160 9.62 33.45 7.92
C ARG A 160 10.94 32.75 8.10
N LEU A 161 10.96 31.47 7.72
CA LEU A 161 12.14 30.63 7.71
C LEU A 161 12.50 30.28 6.27
N TYR A 162 13.79 30.07 6.04
CA TYR A 162 14.30 29.58 4.78
C TYR A 162 15.34 28.48 5.01
N ALA A 163 15.08 27.31 4.44
CA ALA A 163 16.01 26.20 4.38
C ALA A 163 16.53 26.03 2.96
N ARG A 164 17.84 25.79 2.82
CA ARG A 164 18.47 25.47 1.54
C ARG A 164 19.17 24.12 1.63
N ASP A 165 18.74 23.17 0.81
CA ASP A 165 19.29 21.83 0.67
C ASP A 165 20.24 21.75 -0.53
N GLN A 166 21.44 21.24 -0.29
CA GLN A 166 22.45 21.04 -1.33
C GLN A 166 23.03 19.63 -1.27
N ILE A 167 23.06 18.96 -2.42
CA ILE A 167 23.80 17.72 -2.62
C ILE A 167 24.81 17.98 -3.72
N LYS A 168 26.10 17.97 -3.38
CA LYS A 168 27.17 18.02 -4.37
C LYS A 168 27.50 16.62 -4.83
N LEU A 169 27.69 16.45 -6.13
CA LEU A 169 27.93 15.13 -6.73
C LEU A 169 29.19 14.46 -6.14
N THR A 170 30.29 15.20 -6.00
CA THR A 170 31.57 14.68 -5.49
C THR A 170 31.48 14.20 -4.04
N GLU A 171 30.86 15.00 -3.16
CA GLU A 171 30.62 14.61 -1.75
C GLU A 171 29.69 13.40 -1.65
N TRP A 172 28.74 13.27 -2.58
CA TRP A 172 27.72 12.24 -2.56
C TRP A 172 28.25 10.88 -3.05
N LEU A 173 29.01 10.87 -4.15
CA LEU A 173 29.63 9.65 -4.71
C LEU A 173 30.70 9.04 -3.81
N GLN A 174 31.24 9.79 -2.85
CA GLN A 174 32.24 9.29 -1.89
C GLN A 174 31.60 8.59 -0.67
N ARG A 175 30.27 8.62 -0.54
CA ARG A 175 29.57 7.96 0.57
C ARG A 175 29.59 6.44 0.39
N THR A 176 29.79 5.73 1.50
CA THR A 176 29.81 4.25 1.55
C THR A 176 28.65 3.74 2.40
N GLY A 177 28.19 2.53 2.11
CA GLY A 177 27.10 1.85 2.83
C GLY A 177 25.84 1.68 2.00
N ASP A 178 24.84 1.02 2.58
CA ASP A 178 23.57 0.74 1.91
C ASP A 178 22.84 2.04 1.55
N TYR A 179 22.25 2.05 0.36
CA TYR A 179 21.47 3.19 -0.14
C TYR A 179 22.27 4.52 -0.21
N GLN A 180 23.60 4.47 -0.12
CA GLN A 180 24.51 5.60 -0.34
C GLN A 180 24.97 5.66 -1.80
N GLY A 181 25.66 6.75 -2.16
CA GLY A 181 26.16 6.92 -3.52
C GLY A 181 25.03 7.15 -4.52
N ASP A 182 25.07 6.53 -5.68
CA ASP A 182 24.23 6.83 -6.83
C ASP A 182 22.70 6.70 -6.66
N PHE A 183 22.22 6.18 -5.53
CA PHE A 183 20.81 5.90 -5.25
C PHE A 183 19.87 7.09 -5.44
N LEU A 184 20.32 8.32 -5.15
CA LEU A 184 19.51 9.54 -5.28
C LEU A 184 19.69 10.31 -6.60
N ILE A 185 20.43 9.75 -7.56
CA ILE A 185 20.69 10.39 -8.86
C ILE A 185 19.57 10.00 -9.84
N PRO A 186 18.87 10.97 -10.46
CA PRO A 186 17.88 10.68 -11.51
C PRO A 186 18.51 10.02 -12.74
N GLU A 187 17.76 9.18 -13.45
CA GLU A 187 18.29 8.36 -14.54
C GLU A 187 18.91 9.16 -15.70
N GLU A 188 18.36 10.33 -16.01
CA GLU A 188 18.95 11.24 -17.00
C GLU A 188 20.38 11.66 -16.61
N TRP A 189 20.58 12.03 -15.34
CA TRP A 189 21.90 12.38 -14.82
C TRP A 189 22.83 11.18 -14.74
N ARG A 190 22.33 9.99 -14.39
CA ARG A 190 23.14 8.76 -14.34
C ARG A 190 23.79 8.47 -15.69
N ARG A 191 23.05 8.61 -16.79
CA ARG A 191 23.54 8.39 -18.16
C ARG A 191 24.60 9.38 -18.61
N ILE A 192 24.61 10.57 -18.00
CA ILE A 192 25.63 11.60 -18.22
C ILE A 192 26.87 11.35 -17.35
N ILE A 193 26.66 11.03 -16.06
CA ILE A 193 27.73 10.94 -15.06
C ILE A 193 28.55 9.65 -15.20
N TYR A 194 27.92 8.54 -15.57
CA TYR A 194 28.57 7.23 -15.65
C TYR A 194 29.03 6.89 -17.07
N ARG A 195 30.13 6.15 -17.14
CA ARG A 195 30.75 5.61 -18.37
C ARG A 195 29.90 4.51 -18.99
N ARG A 196 29.11 3.82 -18.17
CA ARG A 196 28.18 2.75 -18.56
C ARG A 196 26.84 2.96 -17.85
N HIS A 197 25.82 2.24 -18.30
CA HIS A 197 24.57 2.13 -17.57
C HIS A 197 24.80 1.32 -16.30
N CYS A 198 24.50 1.91 -15.14
CA CYS A 198 24.55 1.23 -13.85
C CYS A 198 23.15 1.22 -13.26
N VAL A 199 22.75 0.13 -12.61
CA VAL A 199 21.52 0.08 -11.80
C VAL A 199 21.71 0.90 -10.53
N SER A 200 20.63 1.51 -10.02
CA SER A 200 20.66 2.30 -8.79
C SER A 200 21.26 1.52 -7.61
N GLY A 201 22.19 2.14 -6.89
CA GLY A 201 22.89 1.52 -5.76
C GLY A 201 24.07 0.62 -6.16
N THR A 202 24.36 0.48 -7.47
CA THR A 202 25.42 -0.43 -7.98
C THR A 202 26.61 0.28 -8.62
N ALA A 203 26.51 1.60 -8.86
CA ALA A 203 27.59 2.33 -9.50
C ALA A 203 28.80 2.43 -8.55
N ARG A 204 30.00 2.23 -9.12
CA ARG A 204 31.27 2.39 -8.42
C ARG A 204 31.97 3.67 -8.83
N TRP A 205 33.00 4.07 -8.08
CA TRP A 205 33.77 5.28 -8.41
C TRP A 205 34.47 5.17 -9.78
N GLU A 206 34.84 3.95 -10.18
CA GLU A 206 35.46 3.68 -11.49
C GLU A 206 34.46 3.87 -12.65
N ASP A 207 33.17 3.75 -12.38
CA ASP A 207 32.11 3.96 -13.36
C ASP A 207 31.91 5.45 -13.68
N VAL A 208 32.38 6.37 -12.82
CA VAL A 208 32.21 7.82 -13.00
C VAL A 208 33.14 8.31 -14.13
N ARG A 209 32.61 9.12 -15.07
CA ARG A 209 33.46 9.74 -16.11
C ARG A 209 34.40 10.77 -15.49
N ASP A 210 35.59 10.93 -16.07
CA ASP A 210 36.68 11.66 -15.41
C ASP A 210 36.35 13.14 -15.19
N GLU A 211 35.59 13.75 -16.11
CA GLU A 211 35.11 15.12 -16.02
C GLU A 211 34.15 15.38 -14.82
N TYR A 212 33.51 14.34 -14.26
CA TYR A 212 32.63 14.45 -13.10
C TYR A 212 33.31 14.08 -11.77
N LYS A 213 34.52 13.54 -11.78
CA LYS A 213 35.19 13.12 -10.53
C LYS A 213 35.61 14.28 -9.63
N GLN A 214 35.82 15.47 -10.19
CA GLN A 214 36.28 16.66 -9.45
C GLN A 214 35.34 17.86 -9.64
N THR A 215 34.12 17.63 -10.11
CA THR A 215 33.19 18.71 -10.40
C THR A 215 32.59 19.33 -9.12
N ALA A 216 32.34 20.64 -9.15
CA ALA A 216 31.53 21.32 -8.14
C ALA A 216 30.02 21.21 -8.42
N PHE A 217 29.61 20.35 -9.36
CA PHE A 217 28.23 20.14 -9.76
C PHE A 217 27.34 19.81 -8.56
N LYS A 218 26.26 20.58 -8.43
CA LYS A 218 25.22 20.35 -7.43
C LYS A 218 24.13 19.51 -8.08
N LEU A 219 24.05 18.25 -7.66
CA LEU A 219 22.98 17.36 -8.07
C LEU A 219 21.61 17.91 -7.63
N TYR A 220 21.58 18.54 -6.46
CA TYR A 220 20.41 19.25 -5.95
C TYR A 220 20.82 20.57 -5.29
N ASP A 221 20.04 21.62 -5.53
CA ASP A 221 20.13 22.94 -4.88
C ASP A 221 18.71 23.50 -4.74
N ALA A 222 18.03 23.15 -3.65
CA ALA A 222 16.62 23.40 -3.45
C ALA A 222 16.38 24.31 -2.24
N GLY A 223 15.54 25.33 -2.43
CA GLY A 223 15.07 26.22 -1.36
C GLY A 223 13.68 25.80 -0.87
N THR A 224 13.45 25.85 0.43
CA THR A 224 12.12 25.73 1.04
C THR A 224 11.85 26.89 1.97
N TRP A 225 10.70 27.52 1.79
CA TRP A 225 10.24 28.64 2.61
C TRP A 225 9.15 28.15 3.57
N ILE A 226 9.16 28.66 4.79
CA ILE A 226 8.19 28.32 5.82
C ILE A 226 7.70 29.60 6.48
N ASP A 227 6.40 29.85 6.48
CA ASP A 227 5.80 30.92 7.28
C ASP A 227 5.12 30.30 8.51
N LEU A 228 5.48 30.81 9.70
CA LEU A 228 4.91 30.47 10.99
C LEU A 228 4.10 31.67 11.52
N GLY A 229 2.88 31.45 11.99
CA GLY A 229 2.04 32.51 12.57
C GLY A 229 0.67 32.58 11.93
N GLY A 230 0.02 33.74 12.03
CA GLY A 230 -1.33 33.92 11.49
C GLY A 230 -1.88 35.28 11.87
N ASP A 231 -2.90 35.72 11.14
CA ASP A 231 -3.49 37.03 11.38
C ASP A 231 -4.08 37.06 12.80
N GLY A 232 -3.85 38.15 13.54
CA GLY A 232 -4.28 38.24 14.92
C GLY A 232 -3.34 37.57 15.94
N PHE A 233 -2.14 37.14 15.55
CA PHE A 233 -1.09 36.79 16.51
C PHE A 233 -0.10 37.93 16.73
N SER A 234 0.60 37.92 17.86
CA SER A 234 1.81 38.70 18.09
C SER A 234 2.98 37.77 18.38
N VAL A 235 4.12 38.00 17.74
CA VAL A 235 5.35 37.20 17.93
C VAL A 235 6.27 37.88 18.92
N SER A 236 6.82 37.11 19.85
CA SER A 236 7.87 37.57 20.77
C SER A 236 8.90 36.46 20.98
N ALA A 237 10.18 36.82 21.09
CA ALA A 237 11.22 35.90 21.54
C ALA A 237 11.18 35.84 23.07
N CYS A 238 11.00 34.64 23.64
CA CYS A 238 10.96 34.45 25.09
C CYS A 238 12.27 33.87 25.65
N ALA A 239 13.05 33.20 24.80
CA ALA A 239 14.40 32.71 25.05
C ALA A 239 15.21 32.76 23.76
N ALA A 240 16.52 32.50 23.82
CA ALA A 240 17.40 32.50 22.64
C ALA A 240 16.93 31.54 21.52
N ASP A 241 16.19 30.50 21.91
CA ASP A 241 15.77 29.39 21.06
C ASP A 241 14.24 29.21 20.99
N ARG A 242 13.45 30.13 21.56
CA ARG A 242 11.99 29.98 21.61
C ARG A 242 11.26 31.26 21.23
N TYR A 243 10.28 31.10 20.35
CA TYR A 243 9.36 32.16 19.92
C TYR A 243 7.95 31.81 20.38
N VAL A 244 7.28 32.79 21.00
CA VAL A 244 5.90 32.68 21.47
C VAL A 244 5.00 33.52 20.58
N PHE A 245 4.00 32.86 20.02
CA PHE A 245 2.91 33.46 19.26
C PHE A 245 1.70 33.54 20.18
N ALA A 246 1.31 34.76 20.56
CA ALA A 246 0.13 35.00 21.38
C ALA A 246 -1.02 35.49 20.52
N SER A 247 -2.14 34.78 20.54
CA SER A 247 -3.36 35.20 19.83
C SER A 247 -3.95 36.47 20.44
N ALA A 248 -4.67 37.21 19.60
CA ALA A 248 -5.64 38.21 20.01
C ALA A 248 -6.72 37.57 20.90
N PRO A 249 -7.47 38.37 21.67
CA PRO A 249 -8.62 37.86 22.41
C PRO A 249 -9.56 37.05 21.51
N PHE A 250 -10.09 35.97 22.06
CA PHE A 250 -10.99 35.09 21.32
C PHE A 250 -12.19 35.89 20.76
N THR A 251 -12.62 35.54 19.56
CA THR A 251 -13.79 36.13 18.92
C THR A 251 -15.02 35.24 19.10
N GLN A 252 -16.19 35.84 19.28
CA GLN A 252 -17.43 35.10 19.46
C GLN A 252 -17.87 34.49 18.12
N GLN A 253 -18.25 33.21 18.15
CA GLN A 253 -18.77 32.47 17.00
C GLN A 253 -20.06 31.73 17.40
N PRO A 254 -20.89 31.28 16.43
CA PRO A 254 -21.96 30.34 16.72
C PRO A 254 -21.42 29.10 17.44
N GLY A 255 -21.88 28.86 18.67
CA GLY A 255 -21.48 27.70 19.47
C GLY A 255 -20.24 27.89 20.35
N GLY A 256 -19.65 29.09 20.45
CA GLY A 256 -18.58 29.37 21.42
C GLY A 256 -17.70 30.56 21.06
N TRP A 257 -16.44 30.49 21.48
CA TRP A 257 -15.39 31.45 21.23
C TRP A 257 -14.26 30.77 20.46
N THR A 258 -13.64 31.47 19.51
CA THR A 258 -12.50 30.93 18.75
C THR A 258 -11.28 31.85 18.85
N SER A 259 -10.10 31.27 18.98
CA SER A 259 -8.85 31.97 18.71
C SER A 259 -8.73 32.26 17.21
N SER A 260 -7.83 33.16 16.84
CA SER A 260 -7.32 33.25 15.47
C SER A 260 -6.58 31.96 15.08
N ASN A 261 -6.39 31.72 13.77
CA ASN A 261 -5.73 30.52 13.28
C ASN A 261 -4.21 30.70 13.26
N PHE A 262 -3.48 29.81 13.92
CA PHE A 262 -2.03 29.70 13.73
C PHE A 262 -1.77 28.70 12.59
N CYS A 263 -0.82 29.02 11.70
CA CYS A 263 -0.43 28.15 10.61
C CYS A 263 1.09 27.98 10.51
N VAL A 264 1.50 26.79 10.06
CA VAL A 264 2.82 26.49 9.52
C VAL A 264 2.64 26.16 8.05
N CYS A 265 3.00 27.09 7.17
CA CYS A 265 2.79 26.93 5.73
C CYS A 265 4.11 26.82 4.98
N PHE A 266 4.20 25.82 4.10
CA PHE A 266 5.39 25.49 3.35
C PHE A 266 5.26 25.89 1.87
N TYR A 267 6.35 26.40 1.30
CA TYR A 267 6.41 26.85 -0.09
C TYR A 267 7.72 26.44 -0.76
N SER A 268 7.64 26.06 -2.04
CA SER A 268 8.81 25.75 -2.89
C SER A 268 9.46 27.01 -3.50
N SER A 269 8.80 28.15 -3.40
CA SER A 269 9.29 29.46 -3.86
C SER A 269 8.98 30.52 -2.79
N ALA A 270 9.70 31.64 -2.82
CA ALA A 270 9.48 32.72 -1.89
C ALA A 270 8.02 33.22 -1.99
N PRO A 271 7.22 33.17 -0.92
CA PRO A 271 5.86 33.70 -0.95
C PRO A 271 5.89 35.23 -1.11
N LEU A 272 5.01 35.77 -1.96
CA LEU A 272 4.93 37.21 -2.20
C LEU A 272 4.53 37.94 -0.91
N ALA A 273 5.14 39.11 -0.66
CA ALA A 273 4.78 39.95 0.47
C ALA A 273 3.30 40.35 0.40
N GLY A 274 2.54 40.09 1.47
CA GLY A 274 1.11 40.40 1.54
C GLY A 274 0.17 39.34 0.95
N GLN A 275 0.70 38.25 0.37
CA GLN A 275 -0.09 37.07 0.01
C GLN A 275 -0.28 36.18 1.24
N ALA A 276 -0.87 36.72 2.30
CA ALA A 276 -1.37 35.88 3.38
C ALA A 276 -2.40 34.93 2.76
N ARG A 277 -2.18 33.61 2.93
CA ARG A 277 -3.17 32.62 2.53
C ARG A 277 -4.47 33.00 3.24
N LYS A 278 -5.51 33.31 2.48
CA LYS A 278 -6.79 33.76 3.04
C LYS A 278 -7.21 32.75 4.10
N GLU A 279 -7.42 33.21 5.34
CA GLU A 279 -7.83 32.32 6.41
C GLU A 279 -9.08 31.57 5.98
N GLU A 280 -8.96 30.26 5.83
CA GLU A 280 -10.11 29.40 5.74
C GLU A 280 -10.81 29.43 7.08
N LEU A 281 -12.13 29.71 7.08
CA LEU A 281 -12.89 29.91 8.32
C LEU A 281 -12.94 28.63 9.18
N SER A 282 -12.75 27.44 8.59
CA SER A 282 -12.68 26.18 9.35
C SER A 282 -12.01 25.02 8.59
N PRO A 283 -10.66 24.96 8.51
CA PRO A 283 -9.94 23.86 7.86
C PRO A 283 -10.22 22.51 8.52
N PHE A 284 -10.37 22.49 9.86
CA PHE A 284 -10.62 21.28 10.62
C PHE A 284 -11.98 20.67 10.25
N ASP A 285 -13.05 21.47 10.26
CA ASP A 285 -14.40 20.96 9.94
C ASP A 285 -14.53 20.58 8.45
N GLN A 286 -13.76 21.19 7.56
CA GLN A 286 -13.68 20.78 6.17
C GLN A 286 -13.06 19.39 6.04
N GLN A 287 -11.91 19.15 6.66
CA GLN A 287 -11.26 17.83 6.63
C GLN A 287 -12.12 16.77 7.33
N GLN A 288 -12.71 17.08 8.50
CA GLN A 288 -13.61 16.15 9.18
C GLN A 288 -14.79 15.75 8.28
N ARG A 289 -15.39 16.70 7.56
CA ARG A 289 -16.47 16.38 6.61
C ARG A 289 -15.99 15.53 5.44
N ARG A 290 -14.84 15.84 4.85
CA ARG A 290 -14.22 15.06 3.76
C ARG A 290 -13.99 13.60 4.18
N TYR A 291 -13.34 13.39 5.32
CA TYR A 291 -13.01 12.05 5.80
C TYR A 291 -14.22 11.29 6.34
N ALA A 292 -15.20 11.97 6.96
CA ALA A 292 -16.46 11.35 7.34
C ALA A 292 -17.26 10.89 6.12
N GLN A 293 -17.30 11.69 5.05
CA GLN A 293 -17.95 11.29 3.80
C GLN A 293 -17.25 10.06 3.20
N LEU A 294 -15.92 10.08 3.10
CA LEU A 294 -15.15 8.95 2.60
C LEU A 294 -15.42 7.68 3.43
N GLN A 295 -15.48 7.79 4.76
CA GLN A 295 -15.80 6.66 5.65
C GLN A 295 -17.20 6.10 5.41
N THR A 296 -18.20 6.95 5.11
CA THR A 296 -19.56 6.49 4.83
C THR A 296 -19.68 5.78 3.47
N GLU A 297 -18.86 6.16 2.51
CA GLU A 297 -18.85 5.58 1.16
C GLU A 297 -17.95 4.33 1.07
N SER A 298 -17.00 4.19 2.00
CA SER A 298 -16.02 3.10 2.02
C SER A 298 -16.59 1.77 2.58
N PRO A 299 -15.97 0.63 2.19
CA PRO A 299 -16.21 -0.67 2.80
C PRO A 299 -16.03 -0.63 4.31
N SER A 300 -16.83 -1.44 5.01
CA SER A 300 -16.71 -1.59 6.46
C SER A 300 -16.76 -3.06 6.83
N LEU A 301 -15.81 -3.43 7.68
CA LEU A 301 -15.73 -4.73 8.32
C LEU A 301 -16.22 -4.60 9.76
N VAL A 302 -17.14 -5.48 10.15
CA VAL A 302 -17.54 -5.67 11.53
C VAL A 302 -17.20 -7.10 11.90
N TRP A 303 -16.29 -7.28 12.85
CA TRP A 303 -15.92 -8.58 13.36
C TRP A 303 -15.90 -8.58 14.90
N PRO A 304 -16.93 -9.15 15.53
CA PRO A 304 -17.01 -9.21 16.99
C PRO A 304 -15.76 -9.86 17.61
N GLY A 305 -15.19 -9.19 18.60
CA GLY A 305 -13.94 -9.62 19.26
C GLY A 305 -12.64 -9.24 18.54
N HIS A 306 -12.73 -8.60 17.36
CA HIS A 306 -11.59 -8.15 16.56
C HIS A 306 -11.80 -6.69 16.13
N ASP A 307 -12.05 -5.82 17.12
CA ASP A 307 -12.39 -4.41 16.90
C ASP A 307 -11.20 -3.62 16.32
N ALA A 308 -9.97 -4.03 16.59
CA ALA A 308 -8.79 -3.36 16.07
C ALA A 308 -8.66 -3.61 14.56
N VAL A 309 -8.76 -4.86 14.11
CA VAL A 309 -8.79 -5.24 12.70
C VAL A 309 -9.97 -4.60 11.96
N SER A 310 -11.15 -4.59 12.58
CA SER A 310 -12.36 -3.95 12.01
C SER A 310 -12.13 -2.45 11.75
N ARG A 311 -11.49 -1.75 12.71
CA ARG A 311 -11.10 -0.34 12.56
C ARG A 311 -10.01 -0.14 11.52
N PHE A 312 -8.97 -0.99 11.50
CA PHE A 312 -7.91 -0.96 10.50
C PHE A 312 -8.50 -1.01 9.09
N PHE A 313 -9.28 -2.06 8.80
CA PHE A 313 -9.87 -2.29 7.48
C PHE A 313 -10.69 -1.08 7.01
N SER A 314 -11.50 -0.53 7.92
CA SER A 314 -12.36 0.63 7.65
C SER A 314 -11.56 1.93 7.44
N ASN A 315 -10.37 2.06 8.04
CA ASN A 315 -9.54 3.27 7.96
C ASN A 315 -8.62 3.31 6.73
N VAL A 316 -8.29 2.17 6.11
CA VAL A 316 -7.34 2.11 4.97
C VAL A 316 -7.69 3.10 3.85
N PRO A 317 -8.95 3.21 3.37
CA PRO A 317 -9.30 4.18 2.31
C PRO A 317 -8.98 5.63 2.70
N GLN A 318 -9.24 5.99 3.96
CA GLN A 318 -8.93 7.33 4.46
C GLN A 318 -7.41 7.56 4.59
N MET A 319 -6.63 6.55 4.95
CA MET A 319 -5.17 6.67 4.99
C MET A 319 -4.60 6.90 3.59
N VAL A 320 -5.09 6.17 2.60
CA VAL A 320 -4.68 6.32 1.20
C VAL A 320 -5.02 7.72 0.68
N GLU A 321 -6.20 8.24 1.00
CA GLU A 321 -6.60 9.62 0.67
C GLU A 321 -5.67 10.66 1.32
N SER A 322 -5.24 10.44 2.56
CA SER A 322 -4.33 11.34 3.29
C SER A 322 -2.92 11.41 2.70
N ALA A 323 -2.53 10.41 1.91
CA ALA A 323 -1.23 10.33 1.26
C ALA A 323 -1.25 10.77 -0.21
N ARG A 324 -2.43 11.09 -0.76
CA ARG A 324 -2.61 11.49 -2.16
C ARG A 324 -1.97 12.85 -2.44
N VAL A 325 -0.99 12.85 -3.33
CA VAL A 325 -0.38 14.06 -3.89
C VAL A 325 -1.30 14.60 -4.99
N GLN A 326 -2.00 15.69 -4.71
CA GLN A 326 -3.14 16.13 -5.52
C GLN A 326 -2.72 16.50 -6.95
N ASP A 327 -1.59 17.17 -7.12
CA ASP A 327 -1.12 17.64 -8.43
C ASP A 327 -0.74 16.50 -9.39
N TYR A 328 -0.39 15.33 -8.85
CA TYR A 328 0.13 14.20 -9.64
C TYR A 328 -0.86 13.03 -9.72
N GLY A 329 -1.86 12.99 -8.83
CA GLY A 329 -2.80 11.87 -8.79
C GLY A 329 -2.15 10.55 -8.38
N MET A 330 -1.07 10.61 -7.59
CA MET A 330 -0.34 9.47 -7.02
C MET A 330 -0.28 9.59 -5.49
N THR A 331 -0.01 8.51 -4.78
CA THR A 331 0.18 8.54 -3.32
C THR A 331 1.66 8.57 -2.95
N ARG A 332 1.98 9.31 -1.88
CA ARG A 332 3.20 9.06 -1.11
C ARG A 332 3.11 7.66 -0.50
N ALA A 333 4.22 6.95 -0.44
CA ALA A 333 4.19 5.59 0.08
C ALA A 333 3.97 5.49 1.60
N CYS A 334 4.32 6.51 2.38
CA CYS A 334 3.92 6.62 3.79
C CYS A 334 3.91 8.10 4.24
N PRO A 335 3.25 8.43 5.36
CA PRO A 335 3.56 9.62 6.15
C PRO A 335 5.02 9.57 6.61
N GLY A 336 5.73 10.69 6.49
CA GLY A 336 7.07 10.79 7.04
C GLY A 336 8.22 10.68 6.04
N THR A 337 9.41 10.43 6.58
CA THR A 337 10.65 11.00 6.04
C THR A 337 11.25 10.29 4.85
N TYR A 338 10.93 9.03 4.56
CA TYR A 338 11.73 8.25 3.63
C TYR A 338 11.09 8.13 2.23
N TYR A 339 9.76 8.01 2.18
CA TYR A 339 9.07 7.54 1.01
C TYR A 339 8.35 8.67 0.27
N TRP A 340 8.54 8.73 -1.05
CA TRP A 340 7.80 9.61 -1.96
C TRP A 340 6.89 8.73 -2.83
N ILE A 341 6.79 9.01 -4.14
CA ILE A 341 6.10 8.15 -5.09
C ILE A 341 7.03 7.00 -5.43
N TRP A 342 6.66 5.80 -4.96
CA TRP A 342 7.27 4.53 -5.31
C TRP A 342 6.30 3.75 -6.18
N ALA A 343 6.81 3.19 -7.29
CA ALA A 343 5.97 2.59 -8.32
C ALA A 343 5.22 1.39 -7.77
N TRP A 344 5.95 0.43 -7.19
CA TRP A 344 5.34 -0.81 -6.73
C TRP A 344 4.33 -0.58 -5.60
N ASP A 345 4.66 0.29 -4.65
CA ASP A 345 3.74 0.68 -3.57
C ASP A 345 2.42 1.21 -4.12
N ASN A 346 2.50 2.15 -5.07
CA ASN A 346 1.30 2.70 -5.71
C ASN A 346 0.56 1.63 -6.52
N MET A 347 1.27 0.71 -7.18
CA MET A 347 0.63 -0.32 -7.99
C MET A 347 -0.19 -1.29 -7.13
N VAL A 348 0.39 -1.81 -6.04
CA VAL A 348 -0.30 -2.76 -5.17
C VAL A 348 -1.39 -2.08 -4.33
N THR A 349 -1.17 -0.84 -3.90
CA THR A 349 -2.22 -0.03 -3.25
C THR A 349 -3.38 0.25 -4.23
N ALA A 350 -3.10 0.54 -5.49
CA ALA A 350 -4.14 0.79 -6.49
C ALA A 350 -4.96 -0.47 -6.84
N LEU A 351 -4.34 -1.66 -6.82
CA LEU A 351 -5.06 -2.93 -6.92
C LEU A 351 -6.05 -3.13 -5.77
N ALA A 352 -5.71 -2.68 -4.55
CA ALA A 352 -6.64 -2.68 -3.43
C ALA A 352 -7.73 -1.59 -3.54
N GLN A 353 -7.39 -0.40 -4.08
CA GLN A 353 -8.29 0.76 -4.18
C GLN A 353 -9.61 0.49 -4.88
N ARG A 354 -9.63 -0.42 -5.86
CA ARG A 354 -10.86 -0.81 -6.55
C ARG A 354 -11.93 -1.34 -5.58
N HIS A 355 -11.50 -1.99 -4.49
CA HIS A 355 -12.39 -2.61 -3.51
C HIS A 355 -13.17 -1.59 -2.67
N TRP A 356 -12.77 -0.32 -2.67
CA TRP A 356 -13.54 0.78 -2.06
C TRP A 356 -14.03 1.82 -3.08
N GLY A 357 -13.98 1.48 -4.37
CA GLY A 357 -14.68 2.23 -5.42
C GLY A 357 -13.92 3.45 -5.94
N ASP A 358 -12.64 3.62 -5.61
CA ASP A 358 -11.84 4.76 -6.09
C ASP A 358 -11.26 4.53 -7.50
N ILE A 359 -12.14 4.19 -8.43
CA ILE A 359 -11.80 3.86 -9.83
C ILE A 359 -11.21 5.07 -10.56
N ALA A 360 -11.63 6.29 -10.20
CA ALA A 360 -11.10 7.52 -10.78
C ALA A 360 -9.61 7.70 -10.44
N HIS A 361 -9.21 7.40 -9.20
CA HIS A 361 -7.80 7.45 -8.85
C HIS A 361 -7.00 6.30 -9.44
N LEU A 362 -7.54 5.07 -9.46
CA LEU A 362 -6.91 3.95 -10.17
C LEU A 362 -6.59 4.31 -11.63
N ARG A 363 -7.52 4.96 -12.34
CA ARG A 363 -7.28 5.47 -13.71
C ARG A 363 -6.13 6.48 -13.78
N ARG A 364 -6.03 7.39 -12.80
CA ARG A 364 -4.91 8.35 -12.72
C ARG A 364 -3.57 7.65 -12.46
N VAL A 365 -3.54 6.63 -11.62
CA VAL A 365 -2.33 5.83 -11.36
C VAL A 365 -1.86 5.12 -12.63
N VAL A 366 -2.76 4.43 -13.34
CA VAL A 366 -2.44 3.79 -14.63
C VAL A 366 -1.90 4.79 -15.64
N GLU A 367 -2.54 5.95 -15.75
CA GLU A 367 -2.10 7.01 -16.66
C GLU A 367 -0.73 7.59 -16.26
N PHE A 368 -0.53 7.85 -14.97
CA PHE A 368 0.75 8.35 -14.45
C PHE A 368 1.89 7.39 -14.79
N LEU A 369 1.72 6.10 -14.50
CA LEU A 369 2.70 5.04 -14.76
C LEU A 369 2.98 4.87 -16.26
N ARG A 370 1.99 5.11 -17.12
CA ARG A 370 2.16 5.07 -18.58
C ARG A 370 2.97 6.25 -19.10
N VAL A 371 2.71 7.45 -18.59
CA VAL A 371 3.28 8.72 -19.09
C VAL A 371 4.66 9.02 -18.50
N HIS A 372 4.94 8.63 -17.25
CA HIS A 372 6.18 8.95 -16.54
C HIS A 372 7.21 7.81 -16.55
N ARG A 373 7.22 7.01 -17.62
CA ARG A 373 8.26 6.01 -17.86
C ARG A 373 9.61 6.67 -18.12
N ASP A 374 10.68 5.92 -17.93
CA ASP A 374 12.01 6.35 -18.34
C ASP A 374 12.12 6.38 -19.88
N GLN A 375 13.16 7.02 -20.40
CA GLN A 375 13.35 7.26 -21.84
C GLN A 375 13.44 5.98 -22.68
N ASP A 376 13.85 4.86 -22.09
CA ASP A 376 13.90 3.53 -22.70
C ASP A 376 12.55 2.78 -22.63
N GLY A 377 11.54 3.39 -22.02
CA GLY A 377 10.20 2.83 -21.82
C GLY A 377 10.07 1.95 -20.59
N VAL A 378 11.10 1.84 -19.74
CA VAL A 378 11.04 1.08 -18.49
C VAL A 378 10.22 1.82 -17.43
N LEU A 379 9.55 1.08 -16.55
CA LEU A 379 8.93 1.64 -15.35
C LEU A 379 10.01 1.94 -14.30
N PRO A 380 10.20 3.20 -13.89
CA PRO A 380 11.10 3.55 -12.80
C PRO A 380 10.59 2.94 -11.48
N GLY A 381 11.48 2.51 -10.59
CA GLY A 381 11.08 2.08 -9.24
C GLY A 381 10.51 3.22 -8.40
N ARG A 382 10.92 4.46 -8.67
CA ARG A 382 10.42 5.67 -8.00
C ARG A 382 10.72 6.93 -8.82
N TRP A 383 10.22 8.07 -8.33
CA TRP A 383 10.47 9.37 -8.94
C TRP A 383 11.02 10.39 -7.95
N THR A 384 11.71 11.42 -8.45
CA THR A 384 11.96 12.63 -7.67
C THR A 384 10.65 13.40 -7.44
N ARG A 385 10.69 14.44 -6.60
CA ARG A 385 9.54 15.34 -6.41
C ARG A 385 9.19 16.18 -7.64
N SER A 386 10.15 16.31 -8.56
CA SER A 386 9.98 16.90 -9.89
C SER A 386 9.68 15.84 -10.97
N LEU A 387 9.29 14.63 -10.55
CA LEU A 387 8.88 13.52 -11.42
C LEU A 387 9.98 12.99 -12.35
N GLN A 388 11.25 13.20 -12.01
CA GLN A 388 12.33 12.57 -12.77
C GLN A 388 12.45 11.09 -12.38
N PRO A 389 12.53 10.17 -13.35
CA PRO A 389 12.76 8.75 -13.12
C PRO A 389 13.97 8.45 -12.24
N MET A 390 13.83 7.47 -11.35
CA MET A 390 14.89 6.91 -10.53
C MET A 390 14.72 5.40 -10.39
N ASP A 391 15.84 4.68 -10.33
CA ASP A 391 15.86 3.23 -10.10
C ASP A 391 15.16 2.45 -11.22
N SER A 392 15.54 2.72 -12.47
CA SER A 392 15.07 1.98 -13.63
C SER A 392 15.85 0.67 -13.78
N ARG A 393 15.27 -0.44 -13.32
CA ARG A 393 15.93 -1.77 -13.27
C ARG A 393 15.77 -2.63 -14.54
N GLY A 394 15.04 -2.13 -15.53
CA GLY A 394 14.66 -2.87 -16.74
C GLY A 394 13.21 -3.36 -16.71
N PHE A 395 12.79 -4.06 -17.77
CA PHE A 395 11.47 -4.69 -17.82
C PHE A 395 11.40 -5.91 -16.90
N GLY A 396 10.24 -6.17 -16.28
CA GLY A 396 10.10 -7.31 -15.37
C GLY A 396 8.85 -7.24 -14.49
N GLY A 397 9.01 -7.50 -13.19
CA GLY A 397 7.87 -7.58 -12.25
C GLY A 397 7.02 -6.30 -12.15
N PHE A 398 7.59 -5.11 -12.38
CA PHE A 398 6.80 -3.88 -12.46
C PHE A 398 5.88 -3.84 -13.68
N ASP A 399 6.30 -4.37 -14.83
CA ASP A 399 5.44 -4.44 -16.01
C ASP A 399 4.33 -5.48 -15.85
N PHE A 400 4.58 -6.54 -15.08
CA PHE A 400 3.53 -7.47 -14.63
C PHE A 400 2.47 -6.72 -13.82
N LEU A 401 2.85 -6.03 -12.74
CA LEU A 401 1.91 -5.30 -11.88
C LEU A 401 1.14 -4.23 -12.67
N PHE A 402 1.82 -3.53 -13.58
CA PHE A 402 1.17 -2.57 -14.48
C PHE A 402 0.15 -3.25 -15.41
N SER A 403 0.46 -4.43 -15.96
CA SER A 403 -0.48 -5.18 -16.80
C SER A 403 -1.71 -5.64 -16.02
N GLU A 404 -1.54 -6.04 -14.75
CA GLU A 404 -2.66 -6.38 -13.87
C GLU A 404 -3.54 -5.16 -13.60
N LEU A 405 -2.95 -4.00 -13.27
CA LEU A 405 -3.73 -2.78 -13.08
C LEU A 405 -4.58 -2.42 -14.30
N VAL A 406 -4.01 -2.54 -15.50
CA VAL A 406 -4.73 -2.26 -16.75
C VAL A 406 -5.89 -3.24 -16.93
N LEU A 407 -5.67 -4.55 -16.72
CA LEU A 407 -6.74 -5.55 -16.84
C LEU A 407 -7.80 -5.38 -15.77
N MET A 408 -7.42 -5.11 -14.52
CA MET A 408 -8.38 -4.94 -13.43
C MET A 408 -9.17 -3.65 -13.60
N LEU A 409 -8.55 -2.56 -14.03
CA LEU A 409 -9.26 -1.32 -14.36
C LEU A 409 -10.23 -1.53 -15.54
N TYR A 410 -9.84 -2.30 -16.57
CA TYR A 410 -10.77 -2.72 -17.61
C TYR A 410 -11.89 -3.59 -17.04
N ALA A 411 -11.59 -4.57 -16.19
CA ALA A 411 -12.59 -5.46 -15.60
C ALA A 411 -13.62 -4.71 -14.75
N GLU A 412 -13.21 -3.62 -14.07
CA GLU A 412 -14.07 -2.73 -13.30
C GLU A 412 -14.96 -1.84 -14.18
N THR A 413 -14.48 -1.45 -15.37
CA THR A 413 -15.12 -0.38 -16.17
C THR A 413 -15.72 -0.82 -17.49
N CYS A 414 -15.31 -1.97 -18.02
CA CYS A 414 -15.58 -2.44 -19.38
C CYS A 414 -15.24 -1.39 -20.46
N ASP A 415 -14.27 -0.51 -20.19
CA ASP A 415 -13.88 0.58 -21.08
C ASP A 415 -12.72 0.15 -21.99
N ASP A 416 -13.06 -0.23 -23.23
CA ASP A 416 -12.12 -0.62 -24.27
C ASP A 416 -11.01 0.41 -24.52
N GLN A 417 -11.27 1.70 -24.26
CA GLN A 417 -10.27 2.74 -24.46
C GLN A 417 -9.10 2.59 -23.49
N ILE A 418 -9.32 2.04 -22.30
CA ILE A 418 -8.26 1.76 -21.32
C ILE A 418 -7.29 0.74 -21.90
N LEU A 419 -7.81 -0.37 -22.45
CA LEU A 419 -6.97 -1.38 -23.09
C LEU A 419 -6.21 -0.78 -24.27
N ARG A 420 -6.91 -0.10 -25.19
CA ARG A 420 -6.31 0.48 -26.40
C ARG A 420 -5.20 1.48 -26.08
N THR A 421 -5.40 2.33 -25.08
CA THR A 421 -4.42 3.38 -24.70
C THR A 421 -3.16 2.79 -24.06
N ASN A 422 -3.29 1.68 -23.35
CA ASN A 422 -2.18 1.06 -22.62
C ASN A 422 -1.50 -0.09 -23.39
N TYR A 423 -2.16 -0.66 -24.39
CA TYR A 423 -1.73 -1.88 -25.08
C TYR A 423 -0.32 -1.78 -25.67
N ALA A 424 0.00 -0.69 -26.36
CA ALA A 424 1.31 -0.51 -26.99
C ALA A 424 2.45 -0.53 -25.96
N THR A 425 2.21 0.05 -24.78
CA THR A 425 3.16 0.08 -23.68
C THR A 425 3.37 -1.33 -23.10
N VAL A 426 2.29 -2.05 -22.76
CA VAL A 426 2.38 -3.42 -22.23
C VAL A 426 3.04 -4.36 -23.25
N ARG A 427 2.65 -4.26 -24.53
CA ARG A 427 3.20 -5.06 -25.63
C ARG A 427 4.69 -4.78 -25.84
N ARG A 428 5.15 -3.54 -25.67
CA ARG A 428 6.59 -3.21 -25.75
C ARG A 428 7.37 -3.94 -24.67
N SER A 429 6.91 -3.90 -23.42
CA SER A 429 7.55 -4.62 -22.31
C SER A 429 7.55 -6.13 -22.54
N PHE A 430 6.41 -6.69 -22.99
CA PHE A 430 6.31 -8.10 -23.36
C PHE A 430 7.30 -8.49 -24.46
N ASN A 431 7.38 -7.74 -25.54
CA ASN A 431 8.31 -8.04 -26.64
C ASN A 431 9.78 -7.97 -26.20
N ALA A 432 10.13 -7.00 -25.34
CA ALA A 432 11.48 -6.87 -24.81
C ALA A 432 11.86 -8.08 -23.93
N LEU A 433 10.96 -8.51 -23.04
CA LEU A 433 11.16 -9.70 -22.21
C LEU A 433 11.19 -10.99 -23.04
N ALA A 434 10.28 -11.14 -24.00
CA ALA A 434 10.23 -12.29 -24.89
C ALA A 434 11.51 -12.42 -25.75
N ALA A 435 12.10 -11.29 -26.16
CA ALA A 435 13.37 -11.27 -26.88
C ALA A 435 14.58 -11.61 -25.98
N ALA A 436 14.49 -11.34 -24.68
CA ALA A 436 15.52 -11.66 -23.69
C ALA A 436 15.38 -13.06 -23.08
N ALA A 437 14.23 -13.71 -23.28
CA ALA A 437 13.95 -15.03 -22.75
C ALA A 437 14.85 -16.11 -23.38
N HIS A 438 15.36 -17.01 -22.55
CA HIS A 438 16.08 -18.20 -22.99
C HIS A 438 15.13 -19.23 -23.65
N GLU A 439 15.69 -20.32 -24.18
CA GLU A 439 14.91 -21.39 -24.82
C GLU A 439 13.84 -22.00 -23.90
N ASN A 440 14.14 -22.06 -22.60
CA ASN A 440 13.22 -22.49 -21.54
C ASN A 440 12.15 -21.45 -21.16
N GLY A 441 12.12 -20.28 -21.81
CA GLY A 441 11.18 -19.18 -21.56
C GLY A 441 11.53 -18.28 -20.38
N LEU A 442 12.56 -18.61 -19.59
CA LEU A 442 12.98 -17.83 -18.44
C LEU A 442 13.86 -16.64 -18.84
N VAL A 443 13.71 -15.52 -18.13
CA VAL A 443 14.41 -14.26 -18.40
C VAL A 443 15.50 -14.04 -17.33
N PRO A 444 16.75 -13.75 -17.72
CA PRO A 444 17.80 -13.41 -16.78
C PRO A 444 17.64 -11.97 -16.25
N GLY A 445 17.95 -11.74 -14.98
CA GLY A 445 17.94 -10.43 -14.36
C GLY A 445 18.26 -10.44 -12.87
N PHE A 446 18.33 -9.26 -12.25
CA PHE A 446 18.57 -9.12 -10.80
C PHE A 446 17.31 -9.33 -9.94
N GLY A 447 16.12 -9.31 -10.51
CA GLY A 447 14.87 -9.28 -9.76
C GLY A 447 14.42 -7.86 -9.41
N MET A 448 13.11 -7.62 -9.33
CA MET A 448 12.57 -6.33 -8.87
C MET A 448 12.72 -6.08 -7.37
N TYR A 449 12.76 -7.13 -6.54
CA TYR A 449 12.79 -7.05 -5.06
C TYR A 449 13.69 -8.15 -4.47
N PRO A 450 14.48 -7.92 -3.40
CA PRO A 450 14.52 -6.72 -2.56
C PRO A 450 15.25 -5.55 -3.21
N ASP A 451 15.35 -4.45 -2.48
CA ASP A 451 15.98 -3.23 -2.97
C ASP A 451 17.49 -3.41 -3.26
N LEU A 452 18.18 -4.31 -2.55
CA LEU A 452 19.60 -4.61 -2.77
C LEU A 452 19.79 -6.07 -3.24
N PRO A 453 19.39 -6.41 -4.48
CA PRO A 453 19.36 -7.81 -4.96
C PRO A 453 20.74 -8.50 -4.94
N GLN A 454 21.84 -7.75 -5.03
CA GLN A 454 23.20 -8.30 -4.93
C GLN A 454 23.50 -8.90 -3.56
N LYS A 455 22.86 -8.40 -2.50
CA LYS A 455 22.99 -8.97 -1.15
C LYS A 455 22.34 -10.35 -1.04
N MET A 456 21.36 -10.64 -1.90
CA MET A 456 20.79 -11.98 -2.08
C MET A 456 21.69 -12.89 -2.95
N GLY A 457 22.86 -12.42 -3.39
CA GLY A 457 23.77 -13.17 -4.25
C GLY A 457 23.34 -13.24 -5.71
N ARG A 458 22.37 -12.41 -6.13
CA ARG A 458 21.87 -12.37 -7.50
C ARG A 458 22.79 -11.60 -8.45
N ARG A 459 22.73 -11.95 -9.74
CA ARG A 459 23.50 -11.32 -10.82
C ARG A 459 22.57 -10.98 -11.99
N GLU A 460 22.99 -10.10 -12.92
CA GLU A 460 22.22 -9.79 -14.15
C GLU A 460 21.89 -11.04 -14.98
N THR A 461 22.69 -12.09 -14.83
CA THR A 461 22.52 -13.35 -15.54
C THR A 461 21.67 -14.36 -14.78
N SER A 462 21.22 -14.09 -13.56
CA SER A 462 20.45 -15.03 -12.74
C SER A 462 19.03 -15.18 -13.28
N PHE A 463 18.45 -16.39 -13.21
CA PHE A 463 17.00 -16.53 -13.20
C PHE A 463 16.51 -16.29 -11.77
N VAL A 464 15.57 -15.37 -11.59
CA VAL A 464 15.03 -15.01 -10.26
C VAL A 464 13.55 -15.37 -10.21
N ALA A 465 13.14 -16.07 -9.15
CA ALA A 465 11.81 -16.67 -9.05
C ALA A 465 10.69 -15.62 -9.10
N ILE A 466 10.81 -14.54 -8.32
CA ILE A 466 9.80 -13.46 -8.29
C ILE A 466 9.52 -12.89 -9.68
N ASP A 467 10.57 -12.59 -10.46
CA ASP A 467 10.45 -11.98 -11.78
C ASP A 467 10.00 -12.99 -12.84
N ASN A 468 10.47 -14.24 -12.78
CA ASN A 468 10.09 -15.25 -13.76
C ASN A 468 8.64 -15.73 -13.57
N ALA A 469 8.17 -15.78 -12.32
CA ALA A 469 6.76 -16.07 -12.06
C ALA A 469 5.86 -14.86 -12.42
N ALA A 470 6.32 -13.64 -12.15
CA ALA A 470 5.64 -12.43 -12.63
C ALA A 470 5.61 -12.37 -14.17
N TRP A 471 6.67 -12.82 -14.84
CA TRP A 471 6.74 -12.93 -16.30
C TRP A 471 5.70 -13.89 -16.87
N TYR A 472 5.49 -15.04 -16.23
CA TYR A 472 4.38 -15.93 -16.58
C TYR A 472 3.03 -15.22 -16.53
N ALA A 473 2.74 -14.53 -15.42
CA ALA A 473 1.48 -13.82 -15.26
C ALA A 473 1.33 -12.67 -16.27
N LEU A 474 2.41 -11.93 -16.57
CA LEU A 474 2.44 -10.93 -17.64
C LEU A 474 2.15 -11.55 -19.02
N CYS A 475 2.69 -12.74 -19.33
CA CYS A 475 2.37 -13.44 -20.57
C CYS A 475 0.87 -13.79 -20.66
N ARG A 476 0.27 -14.26 -19.56
CA ARG A 476 -1.18 -14.53 -19.51
C ARG A 476 -2.00 -13.25 -19.66
N ASN A 477 -1.58 -12.16 -19.04
CA ASN A 477 -2.25 -10.86 -19.19
C ASN A 477 -2.16 -10.33 -20.63
N MET A 478 -0.97 -10.42 -21.22
CA MET A 478 -0.71 -10.01 -22.60
C MET A 478 -1.56 -10.83 -23.58
N GLU A 479 -1.67 -12.14 -23.38
CA GLU A 479 -2.56 -12.99 -24.16
C GLU A 479 -4.00 -12.46 -24.12
N LYS A 480 -4.54 -12.20 -22.92
CA LYS A 480 -5.92 -11.71 -22.76
C LYS A 480 -6.14 -10.36 -23.44
N MET A 481 -5.25 -9.39 -23.20
CA MET A 481 -5.34 -8.09 -23.83
C MET A 481 -5.26 -8.20 -25.37
N ALA A 482 -4.36 -9.03 -25.89
CA ALA A 482 -4.19 -9.23 -27.32
C ALA A 482 -5.41 -9.90 -27.96
N GLN A 483 -6.03 -10.88 -27.30
CA GLN A 483 -7.28 -11.50 -27.76
C GLN A 483 -8.43 -10.49 -27.81
N MET A 484 -8.61 -9.68 -26.77
CA MET A 484 -9.64 -8.62 -26.73
C MET A 484 -9.46 -7.58 -27.83
N LEU A 485 -8.21 -7.30 -28.21
CA LEU A 485 -7.86 -6.35 -29.27
C LEU A 485 -7.63 -7.00 -30.63
N GLN A 486 -7.91 -8.30 -30.76
CA GLN A 486 -7.80 -9.07 -32.01
C GLN A 486 -6.37 -9.11 -32.61
N ASP A 487 -5.33 -8.97 -31.78
CA ASP A 487 -3.93 -9.20 -32.19
C ASP A 487 -3.55 -10.66 -31.95
N GLU A 488 -3.98 -11.53 -32.85
CA GLU A 488 -3.75 -12.98 -32.72
C GLU A 488 -2.27 -13.37 -32.68
N ALA A 489 -1.41 -12.61 -33.36
CA ALA A 489 0.02 -12.93 -33.42
C ALA A 489 0.67 -12.73 -32.05
N THR A 490 0.38 -11.60 -31.40
CA THR A 490 0.83 -11.34 -30.04
C THR A 490 0.19 -12.32 -29.06
N ALA A 491 -1.11 -12.63 -29.21
CA ALA A 491 -1.80 -13.58 -28.33
C ALA A 491 -1.15 -14.98 -28.37
N ARG A 492 -0.90 -15.52 -29.57
CA ARG A 492 -0.23 -16.82 -29.74
C ARG A 492 1.19 -16.82 -29.17
N CYS A 493 1.94 -15.76 -29.39
CA CYS A 493 3.30 -15.63 -28.86
C CYS A 493 3.31 -15.59 -27.33
N ALA A 494 2.42 -14.79 -26.73
CA ALA A 494 2.30 -14.67 -25.28
C ALA A 494 1.87 -15.99 -24.62
N TYR A 495 0.88 -16.67 -25.20
CA TYR A 495 0.47 -18.00 -24.74
C TYR A 495 1.62 -19.03 -24.81
N ALA A 496 2.31 -19.12 -25.95
CA ALA A 496 3.42 -20.05 -26.12
C ALA A 496 4.57 -19.79 -25.14
N MET A 497 4.81 -18.53 -24.79
CA MET A 497 5.79 -18.18 -23.76
C MET A 497 5.33 -18.59 -22.36
N ALA A 498 4.06 -18.35 -22.02
CA ALA A 498 3.51 -18.77 -20.73
C ALA A 498 3.62 -20.30 -20.53
N GLU A 499 3.34 -21.10 -21.56
CA GLU A 499 3.52 -22.56 -21.52
C GLU A 499 4.97 -22.96 -21.24
N LYS A 500 5.94 -22.31 -21.90
CA LYS A 500 7.37 -22.57 -21.65
C LYS A 500 7.76 -22.26 -20.21
N VAL A 501 7.32 -21.12 -19.68
CA VAL A 501 7.62 -20.76 -18.30
C VAL A 501 6.97 -21.76 -17.34
N GLU A 502 5.69 -22.10 -17.53
CA GLU A 502 4.98 -23.07 -16.68
C GLU A 502 5.69 -24.44 -16.66
N SER A 503 6.15 -24.93 -17.81
CA SER A 503 6.82 -26.23 -17.89
C SER A 503 8.21 -26.27 -17.25
N HIS A 504 8.88 -25.12 -17.08
CA HIS A 504 10.25 -25.04 -16.58
C HIS A 504 10.40 -24.39 -15.21
N PHE A 505 9.39 -23.64 -14.73
CA PHE A 505 9.48 -22.89 -13.49
C PHE A 505 9.73 -23.79 -12.27
N LEU A 506 8.83 -24.74 -11.98
CA LEU A 506 9.00 -25.66 -10.86
C LEU A 506 10.26 -26.53 -11.01
N PRO A 507 10.56 -27.16 -12.17
CA PRO A 507 11.83 -27.87 -12.34
C PRO A 507 13.08 -27.04 -12.06
N MET A 508 13.04 -25.73 -12.33
CA MET A 508 14.17 -24.83 -12.08
C MET A 508 14.29 -24.44 -10.60
N PHE A 509 13.19 -24.01 -9.98
CA PHE A 509 13.20 -23.34 -8.68
C PHE A 509 12.77 -24.21 -7.50
N TRP A 510 12.05 -25.32 -7.73
CA TRP A 510 11.51 -26.12 -6.64
C TRP A 510 12.59 -26.90 -5.89
N ASP A 511 12.55 -26.79 -4.56
CA ASP A 511 13.31 -27.62 -3.63
C ASP A 511 12.38 -28.68 -3.00
N GLU A 512 12.67 -29.95 -3.28
CA GLU A 512 11.90 -31.06 -2.71
C GLU A 512 12.22 -31.31 -1.23
N GLU A 513 13.41 -30.93 -0.74
CA GLU A 513 13.78 -31.12 0.66
C GLU A 513 13.04 -30.14 1.57
N ASN A 514 13.13 -28.85 1.24
CA ASN A 514 12.46 -27.81 2.01
C ASN A 514 10.97 -27.67 1.65
N GLY A 515 10.54 -28.16 0.49
CA GLY A 515 9.14 -28.03 0.05
C GLY A 515 8.75 -26.59 -0.29
N PHE A 516 9.68 -25.82 -0.85
CA PHE A 516 9.46 -24.43 -1.28
C PHE A 516 10.32 -24.09 -2.51
N ILE A 517 10.23 -22.84 -3.00
CA ILE A 517 11.02 -22.37 -4.14
C ILE A 517 12.28 -21.61 -3.70
N HIS A 518 13.40 -21.91 -4.36
CA HIS A 518 14.62 -21.13 -4.28
C HIS A 518 14.41 -19.73 -4.86
N ASP A 519 15.08 -18.75 -4.26
CA ASP A 519 15.07 -17.36 -4.70
C ASP A 519 15.56 -17.18 -6.16
N SER A 520 16.69 -17.79 -6.50
CA SER A 520 17.35 -17.60 -7.79
C SER A 520 18.25 -18.77 -8.18
N VAL A 521 18.52 -18.87 -9.49
CA VAL A 521 19.40 -19.88 -10.09
C VAL A 521 20.37 -19.20 -11.06
N VAL A 522 21.63 -19.60 -11.05
CA VAL A 522 22.63 -19.16 -12.04
C VAL A 522 22.58 -20.11 -13.24
N PRO A 523 22.11 -19.67 -14.42
CA PRO A 523 21.85 -20.57 -15.54
C PRO A 523 23.09 -21.33 -16.03
N ALA A 524 24.26 -20.68 -16.01
CA ALA A 524 25.50 -21.26 -16.51
C ALA A 524 26.02 -22.45 -15.67
N SER A 525 25.79 -22.44 -14.36
CA SER A 525 26.22 -23.50 -13.44
C SER A 525 25.07 -24.40 -12.98
N GLY A 526 23.82 -23.96 -13.13
CA GLY A 526 22.65 -24.58 -12.49
C GLY A 526 22.64 -24.38 -10.97
N GLU A 527 23.56 -23.59 -10.42
CA GLU A 527 23.68 -23.35 -8.98
C GLU A 527 22.45 -22.58 -8.49
N ARG A 528 21.75 -23.16 -7.53
CA ARG A 528 20.61 -22.55 -6.87
C ARG A 528 21.07 -21.78 -5.64
N VAL A 529 20.50 -20.60 -5.44
CA VAL A 529 20.69 -19.84 -4.22
C VAL A 529 19.83 -20.46 -3.12
N ASP A 530 20.50 -20.93 -2.06
CA ASP A 530 19.87 -21.50 -0.86
C ASP A 530 19.20 -20.40 -0.01
N SER A 531 18.10 -19.86 -0.53
CA SER A 531 17.26 -18.84 0.11
C SER A 531 15.82 -19.00 -0.34
N TYR A 532 14.88 -18.85 0.59
CA TYR A 532 13.46 -19.22 0.45
C TYR A 532 12.53 -18.06 0.86
N PRO A 533 12.57 -16.94 0.14
CA PRO A 533 11.81 -15.76 0.52
C PRO A 533 10.33 -15.85 0.16
N LEU A 534 9.46 -15.39 1.05
CA LEU A 534 8.02 -15.29 0.83
C LEU A 534 7.68 -14.40 -0.38
N PHE A 535 8.48 -13.36 -0.64
CA PHE A 535 8.26 -12.45 -1.75
C PHE A 535 8.41 -13.10 -3.14
N SER A 536 8.98 -14.31 -3.22
CA SER A 536 9.01 -15.10 -4.46
C SER A 536 7.61 -15.40 -5.01
N LEU A 537 6.57 -15.20 -4.20
CA LEU A 537 5.17 -15.46 -4.51
C LEU A 537 4.38 -14.26 -5.07
N LEU A 538 5.04 -13.16 -5.48
CA LEU A 538 4.39 -11.96 -6.02
C LEU A 538 3.35 -12.24 -7.13
N PHE A 539 3.59 -13.25 -7.95
CA PHE A 539 2.72 -13.66 -9.05
C PHE A 539 1.30 -14.08 -8.59
N LEU A 540 1.09 -14.35 -7.30
CA LEU A 540 -0.22 -14.60 -6.71
C LEU A 540 -1.13 -13.37 -6.64
N GLU A 541 -0.61 -12.17 -6.95
CA GLU A 541 -1.42 -10.99 -7.29
C GLU A 541 -2.32 -11.24 -8.51
N SER A 542 -1.94 -12.19 -9.37
CA SER A 542 -2.73 -12.61 -10.52
C SER A 542 -3.55 -13.86 -10.22
N ALA A 543 -4.75 -13.93 -10.77
CA ALA A 543 -5.55 -15.15 -10.76
C ALA A 543 -4.88 -16.32 -11.51
N PHE A 544 -4.02 -16.02 -12.49
CA PHE A 544 -3.26 -17.03 -13.23
C PHE A 544 -2.10 -17.60 -12.40
N GLY A 545 -1.57 -16.82 -11.47
CA GLY A 545 -0.35 -17.16 -10.75
C GLY A 545 -0.41 -18.50 -10.03
N ARG A 546 -1.55 -18.82 -9.39
CA ARG A 546 -1.74 -20.06 -8.62
C ARG A 546 -1.45 -21.34 -9.43
N TYR A 547 -1.60 -21.31 -10.76
CA TYR A 547 -1.44 -22.49 -11.59
C TYR A 547 0.04 -22.88 -11.75
N LEU A 548 0.98 -21.97 -11.51
CA LEU A 548 2.40 -22.31 -11.36
C LEU A 548 2.69 -23.16 -10.11
N LEU A 549 1.81 -23.12 -9.10
CA LEU A 549 1.97 -23.86 -7.84
C LEU A 549 0.94 -24.97 -7.66
N LYS A 550 0.11 -25.28 -8.67
CA LYS A 550 -1.06 -26.18 -8.51
C LYS A 550 -0.72 -27.53 -7.86
N GLU A 551 0.44 -28.08 -8.18
CA GLU A 551 0.92 -29.37 -7.66
C GLU A 551 1.59 -29.25 -6.28
N LYS A 552 2.03 -28.05 -5.91
CA LYS A 552 2.91 -27.81 -4.74
C LYS A 552 2.28 -26.90 -3.68
N ILE A 553 1.05 -26.44 -3.86
CA ILE A 553 0.38 -25.47 -2.98
C ILE A 553 0.32 -25.90 -1.51
N GLU A 554 0.07 -27.17 -1.23
CA GLU A 554 0.06 -27.72 0.13
C GLU A 554 1.45 -27.77 0.76
N ALA A 555 2.48 -28.09 -0.04
CA ALA A 555 3.86 -28.07 0.44
C ALA A 555 4.30 -26.64 0.79
N CYS A 556 4.01 -25.68 -0.10
CA CYS A 556 4.20 -24.27 0.20
C CYS A 556 3.44 -23.83 1.46
N SER A 557 2.18 -24.27 1.61
CA SER A 557 1.38 -23.93 2.79
C SER A 557 2.02 -24.41 4.08
N ARG A 558 2.52 -25.66 4.12
CA ARG A 558 3.22 -26.21 5.28
C ARG A 558 4.50 -25.44 5.55
N PHE A 559 5.33 -25.23 4.53
CA PHE A 559 6.58 -24.48 4.67
C PHE A 559 6.37 -23.09 5.29
N ILE A 560 5.42 -22.31 4.77
CA ILE A 560 5.13 -20.96 5.29
C ILE A 560 4.62 -21.05 6.74
N ALA A 561 3.73 -22.00 7.05
CA ALA A 561 3.17 -22.16 8.41
C ALA A 561 4.21 -22.61 9.45
N ASP A 562 5.15 -23.46 9.03
CA ASP A 562 6.12 -24.11 9.92
C ASP A 562 7.41 -23.29 10.09
N HIS A 563 7.84 -22.59 9.03
CA HIS A 563 9.14 -21.89 9.03
C HIS A 563 9.04 -20.37 9.02
N LEU A 564 7.92 -19.79 8.58
CA LEU A 564 7.77 -18.34 8.45
C LEU A 564 6.80 -17.76 9.50
N LEU A 565 5.74 -18.48 9.85
CA LEU A 565 4.75 -18.03 10.84
C LEU A 565 5.21 -18.37 12.27
N THR A 566 5.76 -17.38 12.97
CA THR A 566 6.22 -17.48 14.35
C THR A 566 5.12 -17.07 15.35
N GLU A 567 5.44 -17.08 16.64
CA GLU A 567 4.58 -16.49 17.68
C GLU A 567 4.55 -14.95 17.63
N THR A 568 5.52 -14.34 16.91
CA THR A 568 5.71 -12.89 16.87
C THR A 568 5.36 -12.25 15.53
N GLY A 569 5.15 -13.02 14.47
CA GLY A 569 4.77 -12.49 13.17
C GLY A 569 5.02 -13.48 12.03
N LEU A 570 4.85 -13.00 10.80
CA LEU A 570 5.15 -13.76 9.58
C LEU A 570 6.47 -13.26 8.97
N SER A 571 7.55 -14.02 9.14
CA SER A 571 8.88 -13.66 8.62
C SER A 571 8.94 -13.73 7.09
N LEU A 572 9.74 -12.85 6.49
CA LEU A 572 10.00 -12.85 5.05
C LEU A 572 10.85 -14.02 4.57
N THR A 573 11.81 -14.47 5.38
CA THR A 573 12.63 -15.66 5.14
C THR A 573 12.71 -16.52 6.41
N PRO A 574 13.01 -17.83 6.29
CA PRO A 574 13.30 -18.66 7.45
C PRO A 574 14.50 -18.14 8.24
N VAL A 575 14.53 -18.37 9.56
CA VAL A 575 15.63 -17.91 10.42
C VAL A 575 16.98 -18.53 10.02
N TRP A 576 16.95 -19.74 9.47
CA TRP A 576 18.13 -20.47 8.98
C TRP A 576 18.53 -20.08 7.54
N ASP A 577 17.77 -19.22 6.86
CA ASP A 577 18.09 -18.74 5.52
C ASP A 577 19.42 -17.97 5.54
N ARG A 578 20.31 -18.28 4.58
CA ARG A 578 21.65 -17.68 4.52
C ARG A 578 21.62 -16.14 4.39
N HIS A 579 20.53 -15.60 3.89
CA HIS A 579 20.32 -14.17 3.65
C HIS A 579 19.33 -13.52 4.61
N HIS A 580 18.92 -14.22 5.67
CA HIS A 580 17.95 -13.73 6.66
C HIS A 580 18.33 -12.35 7.24
N GLN A 581 19.63 -12.08 7.40
CA GLN A 581 20.14 -10.81 7.94
C GLN A 581 20.75 -9.88 6.88
N SER A 582 20.56 -10.17 5.59
CA SER A 582 21.14 -9.38 4.50
C SER A 582 20.57 -7.96 4.44
N GLU A 583 19.27 -7.81 4.76
CA GLU A 583 18.58 -6.54 4.92
C GLU A 583 17.59 -6.61 6.10
N PRO A 584 17.28 -5.47 6.77
CA PRO A 584 16.33 -5.45 7.89
C PRO A 584 14.97 -6.09 7.56
N ALA A 585 14.47 -5.89 6.34
CA ALA A 585 13.21 -6.47 5.91
C ALA A 585 13.24 -8.01 5.91
N MET A 586 14.36 -8.65 5.56
CA MET A 586 14.44 -10.11 5.40
C MET A 586 14.17 -10.89 6.69
N SER A 587 14.53 -10.31 7.83
CA SER A 587 14.31 -10.89 9.18
C SER A 587 13.12 -10.28 9.91
N SER A 588 12.23 -9.60 9.18
CA SER A 588 11.09 -8.89 9.72
C SER A 588 9.78 -9.43 9.17
N TRP A 589 8.70 -9.15 9.87
CA TRP A 589 7.36 -9.26 9.34
C TRP A 589 7.06 -8.02 8.50
N TYR A 590 6.92 -8.21 7.18
CA TYR A 590 6.62 -7.15 6.22
C TYR A 590 5.18 -7.35 5.71
N PRO A 591 4.19 -6.63 6.25
CA PRO A 591 2.75 -6.88 6.08
C PRO A 591 2.24 -7.09 4.66
N TYR A 592 2.86 -6.46 3.65
CA TYR A 592 2.42 -6.66 2.26
C TYR A 592 2.41 -8.14 1.86
N TRP A 593 3.43 -8.89 2.28
CA TRP A 593 3.63 -10.28 1.89
C TRP A 593 2.69 -11.28 2.58
N ASP A 594 1.87 -10.80 3.52
CA ASP A 594 0.80 -11.59 4.11
C ASP A 594 -0.22 -11.99 3.05
N TYR A 595 -0.50 -11.13 2.06
CA TYR A 595 -1.50 -11.45 1.03
C TYR A 595 -1.16 -12.73 0.24
N PRO A 596 0.06 -12.89 -0.32
CA PRO A 596 0.49 -14.17 -0.89
C PRO A 596 0.44 -15.36 0.08
N ALA A 597 0.87 -15.19 1.33
CA ALA A 597 0.83 -16.27 2.32
C ALA A 597 -0.61 -16.73 2.63
N ILE A 598 -1.52 -15.78 2.89
CA ILE A 598 -2.93 -16.06 3.14
C ILE A 598 -3.59 -16.69 1.91
N THR A 599 -3.21 -16.25 0.70
CA THR A 599 -3.69 -16.88 -0.54
C THR A 599 -3.27 -18.34 -0.60
N VAL A 600 -2.00 -18.68 -0.30
CA VAL A 600 -1.53 -20.07 -0.27
C VAL A 600 -2.27 -20.89 0.79
N TRP A 601 -2.38 -20.39 2.02
CA TRP A 601 -3.07 -21.11 3.10
C TRP A 601 -4.56 -21.33 2.79
N THR A 602 -5.22 -20.35 2.21
CA THR A 602 -6.64 -20.46 1.81
C THR A 602 -6.81 -21.49 0.70
N LEU A 603 -5.96 -21.48 -0.33
CA LEU A 603 -5.98 -22.47 -1.42
C LEU A 603 -5.65 -23.89 -0.93
N ALA A 604 -4.79 -24.02 0.09
CA ALA A 604 -4.42 -25.29 0.72
C ALA A 604 -5.34 -25.69 1.88
N ARG A 605 -6.41 -24.94 2.15
CA ARG A 605 -7.37 -25.19 3.26
C ARG A 605 -6.71 -25.23 4.65
N ASN A 606 -5.61 -24.51 4.85
CA ASN A 606 -4.91 -24.40 6.12
C ASN A 606 -5.51 -23.32 7.03
N GLY A 607 -6.70 -23.61 7.58
CA GLY A 607 -7.43 -22.68 8.43
C GLY A 607 -6.73 -22.35 9.76
N ASP A 608 -5.86 -23.25 10.26
CA ASP A 608 -5.09 -23.01 11.49
C ASP A 608 -4.06 -21.90 11.33
N ALA A 609 -3.30 -21.92 10.23
CA ALA A 609 -2.33 -20.86 9.94
C ALA A 609 -3.03 -19.50 9.76
N VAL A 610 -4.17 -19.47 9.06
CA VAL A 610 -4.97 -18.25 8.89
C VAL A 610 -5.46 -17.70 10.24
N ARG A 611 -5.97 -18.55 11.15
CA ARG A 611 -6.39 -18.11 12.51
C ARG A 611 -5.24 -17.59 13.37
N ARG A 612 -4.07 -18.24 13.30
CA ARG A 612 -2.85 -17.79 13.98
C ARG A 612 -2.45 -16.40 13.49
N TRP A 613 -2.43 -16.19 12.18
CA TRP A 613 -2.15 -14.88 11.58
C TRP A 613 -3.15 -13.80 11.99
N GLN A 614 -4.46 -14.09 11.95
CA GLN A 614 -5.51 -13.15 12.39
C GLN A 614 -5.30 -12.68 13.83
N SER A 615 -4.91 -13.59 14.72
CA SER A 615 -4.62 -13.28 16.12
C SER A 615 -3.42 -12.34 16.25
N LEU A 616 -2.37 -12.55 15.45
CA LEU A 616 -1.20 -11.67 15.42
C LEU A 616 -1.56 -10.28 14.90
N LEU A 617 -2.35 -10.22 13.82
CA LEU A 617 -2.80 -8.96 13.23
C LEU A 617 -3.60 -8.11 14.22
N GLU A 618 -4.56 -8.70 14.94
CA GLU A 618 -5.34 -8.02 15.97
C GLU A 618 -4.43 -7.47 17.08
N GLN A 619 -3.51 -8.29 17.62
CA GLN A 619 -2.56 -7.86 18.65
C GLN A 619 -1.67 -6.70 18.17
N THR A 620 -1.13 -6.81 16.95
CA THR A 620 -0.26 -5.79 16.36
C THR A 620 -0.98 -4.46 16.19
N TYR A 621 -2.18 -4.48 15.63
CA TYR A 621 -2.92 -3.24 15.41
C TYR A 621 -3.46 -2.65 16.71
N GLN A 622 -3.79 -3.46 17.72
CA GLN A 622 -4.10 -2.98 19.07
C GLN A 622 -2.91 -2.24 19.69
N ALA A 623 -1.68 -2.76 19.52
CA ALA A 623 -0.48 -2.19 20.10
C ALA A 623 0.03 -0.93 19.38
N LEU A 624 -0.03 -0.91 18.05
CA LEU A 624 0.52 0.20 17.24
C LEU A 624 -0.52 1.25 16.85
N GLY A 625 -1.79 0.84 16.65
CA GLY A 625 -2.84 1.71 16.12
C GLY A 625 -2.68 2.07 14.63
N TYR A 626 -1.69 1.50 13.95
CA TYR A 626 -1.42 1.68 12.52
C TYR A 626 -0.76 0.44 11.89
N CYS A 627 -0.71 0.39 10.56
CA CYS A 627 0.06 -0.62 9.83
C CYS A 627 1.52 -0.15 9.65
N PRO A 628 2.52 -0.88 10.19
CA PRO A 628 3.92 -0.55 9.98
C PRO A 628 4.43 -1.05 8.62
N GLU A 629 5.52 -0.47 8.14
CA GLU A 629 6.25 -0.99 6.97
C GLU A 629 6.82 -2.40 7.23
N PHE A 630 7.44 -2.60 8.40
CA PHE A 630 7.88 -3.91 8.86
C PHE A 630 7.96 -3.95 10.39
N LEU A 631 7.98 -5.14 10.98
CA LEU A 631 8.21 -5.41 12.39
C LEU A 631 9.38 -6.37 12.56
N ALA A 632 10.41 -5.96 13.31
CA ALA A 632 11.54 -6.85 13.59
C ALA A 632 11.08 -8.04 14.43
N LEU A 633 11.42 -9.26 14.00
CA LEU A 633 11.01 -10.49 14.70
C LEU A 633 12.07 -11.05 15.64
N HIS A 634 13.28 -10.52 15.59
CA HIS A 634 14.44 -10.97 16.38
C HIS A 634 14.67 -10.12 17.64
N THR A 635 13.60 -9.53 18.18
CA THR A 635 13.63 -8.76 19.44
C THR A 635 13.06 -9.56 20.60
N ALA A 636 13.39 -9.15 21.83
CA ALA A 636 12.74 -9.70 23.00
C ALA A 636 11.22 -9.42 22.94
N PRO A 637 10.35 -10.30 23.49
CA PRO A 637 8.90 -10.16 23.41
C PRO A 637 8.36 -8.80 23.89
N GLU A 638 8.99 -8.21 24.92
CA GLU A 638 8.65 -6.90 25.46
C GLU A 638 9.01 -5.72 24.53
N GLU A 639 9.94 -5.93 23.59
CA GLU A 639 10.38 -4.92 22.62
C GLU A 639 9.74 -5.12 21.23
N ARG A 640 8.85 -6.11 21.08
CA ARG A 640 8.28 -6.55 19.79
C ARG A 640 7.70 -5.41 18.94
N TRP A 641 7.15 -4.39 19.58
CA TRP A 641 6.50 -3.26 18.92
C TRP A 641 7.38 -2.01 18.85
N ILE A 642 8.62 -2.05 19.36
CA ILE A 642 9.51 -0.89 19.40
C ILE A 642 10.32 -0.77 18.12
N ARG A 643 10.74 -1.91 17.53
CA ARG A 643 11.56 -1.95 16.33
C ARG A 643 10.72 -2.24 15.10
N HIS A 644 10.23 -1.17 14.47
CA HIS A 644 9.43 -1.24 13.25
C HIS A 644 9.86 -0.18 12.23
N GLY A 645 9.45 -0.39 10.98
CA GLY A 645 9.65 0.57 9.88
C GLY A 645 8.67 1.75 9.93
N ALA A 646 8.52 2.48 8.82
CA ALA A 646 7.66 3.67 8.80
C ALA A 646 6.19 3.36 9.14
N ALA A 647 5.52 4.31 9.82
CA ALA A 647 4.10 4.21 10.11
C ALA A 647 3.25 4.42 8.85
N TRP A 648 2.10 3.74 8.76
CA TRP A 648 1.14 3.84 7.66
C TRP A 648 1.79 3.67 6.28
N ASN A 649 2.63 2.65 6.11
CA ASN A 649 3.09 2.29 4.77
C ASN A 649 1.90 1.72 3.96
N LEU A 650 1.57 2.37 2.84
CA LEU A 650 0.37 2.09 2.07
C LEU A 650 0.40 0.74 1.36
N ASN A 651 1.58 0.25 0.97
CA ASN A 651 1.70 -1.06 0.33
C ASN A 651 1.35 -2.18 1.34
N CYS A 652 1.83 -2.04 2.57
CA CYS A 652 1.63 -2.92 3.71
C CYS A 652 0.17 -2.88 4.16
N ALA A 653 -0.41 -1.68 4.24
CA ALA A 653 -1.83 -1.52 4.51
C ALA A 653 -2.70 -2.20 3.44
N ALA A 654 -2.33 -2.06 2.16
CA ALA A 654 -3.03 -2.73 1.06
C ALA A 654 -2.88 -4.25 1.11
N GLY A 655 -1.70 -4.78 1.45
CA GLY A 655 -1.49 -6.22 1.60
C GLY A 655 -2.32 -6.81 2.74
N TRP A 656 -2.34 -6.20 3.92
CA TRP A 656 -3.25 -6.61 4.99
C TRP A 656 -4.72 -6.49 4.62
N TYR A 657 -5.11 -5.42 3.92
CA TYR A 657 -6.48 -5.24 3.44
C TYR A 657 -6.91 -6.39 2.50
N ASN A 658 -6.09 -6.74 1.50
CA ASN A 658 -6.36 -7.84 0.58
C ASN A 658 -6.26 -9.23 1.25
N ALA A 659 -5.32 -9.39 2.19
CA ALA A 659 -5.20 -10.58 3.02
C ALA A 659 -6.45 -10.81 3.87
N LEU A 660 -7.08 -9.75 4.41
CA LEU A 660 -8.34 -9.86 5.15
C LEU A 660 -9.52 -10.27 4.25
N LEU A 661 -9.64 -9.69 3.05
CA LEU A 661 -10.65 -10.12 2.07
C LEU A 661 -10.53 -11.62 1.72
N THR A 662 -9.29 -12.08 1.56
CA THR A 662 -9.00 -13.48 1.22
C THR A 662 -9.17 -14.40 2.43
N GLY A 663 -8.56 -14.08 3.57
CA GLY A 663 -8.51 -14.94 4.74
C GLY A 663 -9.79 -14.98 5.56
N LEU A 664 -10.63 -13.93 5.52
CA LEU A 664 -11.90 -13.91 6.25
C LEU A 664 -13.07 -14.39 5.40
N PHE A 665 -13.12 -13.98 4.13
CA PHE A 665 -14.27 -14.20 3.26
C PHE A 665 -13.97 -15.11 2.08
N GLY A 666 -12.71 -15.48 1.85
CA GLY A 666 -12.32 -16.30 0.71
C GLY A 666 -12.53 -15.60 -0.63
N LEU A 667 -12.46 -14.27 -0.69
CA LEU A 667 -12.75 -13.53 -1.92
C LEU A 667 -11.51 -13.40 -2.79
N ARG A 668 -11.60 -13.85 -4.04
CA ARG A 668 -10.61 -13.63 -5.10
C ARG A 668 -11.27 -12.89 -6.26
N PHE A 669 -10.54 -11.97 -6.87
CA PHE A 669 -11.05 -11.09 -7.92
C PHE A 669 -10.18 -11.19 -9.15
N ASP A 670 -10.79 -11.36 -10.31
CA ASP A 670 -10.09 -11.42 -11.59
C ASP A 670 -10.88 -10.74 -12.71
N LEU A 671 -10.39 -10.90 -13.94
CA LEU A 671 -11.06 -10.39 -15.15
C LEU A 671 -12.46 -10.99 -15.35
N GLY A 672 -12.75 -12.15 -14.79
CA GLY A 672 -14.02 -12.86 -14.93
C GLY A 672 -14.99 -12.66 -13.77
N GLY A 673 -14.61 -11.94 -12.71
CA GLY A 673 -15.48 -11.70 -11.56
C GLY A 673 -14.89 -12.07 -10.21
N ILE A 674 -15.79 -12.31 -9.25
CA ILE A 674 -15.50 -12.79 -7.90
C ILE A 674 -15.58 -14.32 -7.87
N THR A 675 -14.53 -14.97 -7.38
CA THR A 675 -14.48 -16.39 -7.03
C THR A 675 -14.34 -16.53 -5.53
N CYS A 676 -15.20 -17.34 -4.91
CA CYS A 676 -15.15 -17.69 -3.50
C CYS A 676 -14.24 -18.91 -3.26
N THR A 677 -13.45 -18.87 -2.20
CA THR A 677 -12.64 -19.99 -1.71
C THR A 677 -12.98 -20.28 -0.26
N ALA A 678 -12.75 -21.51 0.20
CA ALA A 678 -13.02 -21.88 1.58
C ALA A 678 -12.23 -20.99 2.56
N ALA A 679 -12.91 -20.45 3.57
CA ALA A 679 -12.34 -19.66 4.66
C ALA A 679 -12.53 -20.41 5.99
N PRO A 680 -11.62 -20.24 6.98
CA PRO A 680 -11.71 -20.97 8.25
C PRO A 680 -13.02 -20.70 8.99
N SER A 681 -13.44 -21.66 9.80
CA SER A 681 -14.47 -21.45 10.81
C SER A 681 -14.01 -20.43 11.87
N PHE A 682 -14.97 -19.64 12.36
CA PHE A 682 -14.77 -18.63 13.39
C PHE A 682 -15.40 -19.08 14.71
N ALA A 683 -14.75 -18.75 15.81
CA ALA A 683 -15.37 -18.86 17.13
C ALA A 683 -16.31 -17.66 17.34
N GLY A 684 -17.59 -17.92 17.59
CA GLY A 684 -18.60 -16.88 17.81
C GLY A 684 -19.24 -16.36 16.52
N GLU A 685 -19.64 -15.09 16.53
CA GLU A 685 -20.32 -14.46 15.40
C GLU A 685 -19.33 -14.19 14.24
N PRO A 686 -19.65 -14.60 12.99
CA PRO A 686 -18.75 -14.44 11.86
C PRO A 686 -18.60 -12.96 11.45
N PRO A 687 -17.49 -12.60 10.78
CA PRO A 687 -17.30 -11.26 10.25
C PRO A 687 -18.36 -10.90 9.20
N LEU A 688 -18.74 -9.62 9.17
CA LEU A 688 -19.64 -9.02 8.19
C LEU A 688 -18.88 -7.93 7.42
N LEU A 689 -18.85 -8.06 6.09
CA LEU A 689 -18.32 -7.03 5.19
C LEU A 689 -19.48 -6.33 4.50
N THR A 690 -19.46 -5.00 4.49
CA THR A 690 -20.47 -4.17 3.81
C THR A 690 -19.81 -3.17 2.88
N ARG A 691 -20.53 -2.78 1.81
CA ARG A 691 -20.12 -1.77 0.83
C ARG A 691 -18.79 -2.06 0.13
N LEU A 692 -18.41 -3.33 0.01
CA LEU A 692 -17.29 -3.73 -0.85
C LEU A 692 -17.62 -3.32 -2.28
N SER A 693 -16.76 -2.54 -2.93
CA SER A 693 -16.98 -2.11 -4.31
C SER A 693 -16.36 -3.11 -5.28
N TYR A 694 -17.11 -3.49 -6.30
CA TYR A 694 -16.61 -4.29 -7.42
C TYR A 694 -17.56 -4.16 -8.62
N ARG A 695 -17.01 -3.83 -9.80
CA ARG A 695 -17.74 -3.62 -11.07
C ARG A 695 -18.92 -2.65 -10.93
N PHE A 696 -18.65 -1.51 -10.31
CA PHE A 696 -19.63 -0.45 -9.98
C PHE A 696 -20.73 -0.83 -8.97
N GLY A 697 -20.86 -2.09 -8.58
CA GLY A 697 -21.79 -2.54 -7.55
C GLY A 697 -21.20 -2.44 -6.14
N ARG A 698 -22.08 -2.48 -5.15
CA ARG A 698 -21.71 -2.55 -3.72
C ARG A 698 -22.16 -3.87 -3.13
N TRP A 699 -21.24 -4.56 -2.47
CA TRP A 699 -21.44 -5.92 -2.00
C TRP A 699 -21.45 -5.96 -0.47
N THR A 700 -22.49 -6.61 0.07
CA THR A 700 -22.50 -7.09 1.45
C THR A 700 -22.17 -8.58 1.43
N VAL A 701 -21.10 -8.97 2.11
CA VAL A 701 -20.63 -10.36 2.12
C VAL A 701 -20.82 -10.94 3.51
N ARG A 702 -21.50 -12.08 3.56
CA ARG A 702 -21.79 -12.82 4.79
C ARG A 702 -21.31 -14.25 4.69
N ARG A 703 -20.79 -14.73 5.79
CA ARG A 703 -20.62 -16.15 6.03
C ARG A 703 -21.86 -16.70 6.72
N CYS A 704 -22.43 -17.76 6.16
CA CYS A 704 -23.57 -18.48 6.72
C CYS A 704 -23.18 -19.93 7.03
N GLY A 705 -23.83 -20.55 8.01
CA GLY A 705 -23.56 -21.93 8.41
C GLY A 705 -22.27 -22.12 9.21
N VAL A 706 -21.94 -23.39 9.49
CA VAL A 706 -20.79 -23.83 10.31
C VAL A 706 -20.02 -24.91 9.53
N GLY A 707 -18.70 -24.96 9.72
CA GLY A 707 -17.79 -25.90 9.06
C GLY A 707 -16.71 -25.20 8.24
N ASN A 708 -15.95 -25.92 7.42
CA ASN A 708 -14.84 -25.34 6.64
C ASN A 708 -15.02 -25.46 5.12
N GLU A 709 -16.10 -26.11 4.66
CA GLU A 709 -16.37 -26.34 3.26
C GLU A 709 -17.50 -25.44 2.76
N ILE A 710 -17.34 -24.84 1.57
CA ILE A 710 -18.44 -24.10 0.93
C ILE A 710 -19.40 -25.11 0.31
N LYS A 711 -20.66 -25.08 0.75
CA LYS A 711 -21.76 -25.87 0.18
C LYS A 711 -22.27 -25.24 -1.12
N PHE A 712 -22.53 -23.95 -1.08
CA PHE A 712 -22.96 -23.13 -2.22
C PHE A 712 -22.85 -21.65 -1.85
N ILE A 713 -23.02 -20.78 -2.84
CA ILE A 713 -23.15 -19.34 -2.65
C ILE A 713 -24.57 -18.90 -3.03
N ARG A 714 -25.08 -17.83 -2.39
CA ARG A 714 -26.30 -17.14 -2.81
C ARG A 714 -25.98 -15.68 -3.12
N VAL A 715 -26.52 -15.18 -4.23
CA VAL A 715 -26.47 -13.76 -4.57
C VAL A 715 -27.88 -13.22 -4.67
N ASP A 716 -28.19 -12.19 -3.89
CA ASP A 716 -29.52 -11.58 -3.80
C ASP A 716 -30.65 -12.61 -3.53
N GLY A 717 -30.35 -13.58 -2.67
CA GLY A 717 -31.25 -14.69 -2.31
C GLY A 717 -31.32 -15.82 -3.34
N VAL A 718 -30.68 -15.68 -4.50
CA VAL A 718 -30.62 -16.71 -5.54
C VAL A 718 -29.43 -17.64 -5.28
N THR A 719 -29.70 -18.90 -4.98
CA THR A 719 -28.65 -19.93 -4.87
C THR A 719 -28.00 -20.17 -6.23
N ILE A 720 -26.68 -20.09 -6.27
CA ILE A 720 -25.88 -20.47 -7.45
C ILE A 720 -25.50 -21.94 -7.29
N PRO A 721 -26.14 -22.87 -8.02
CA PRO A 721 -25.84 -24.28 -7.88
C PRO A 721 -24.45 -24.58 -8.44
N ALA A 722 -23.73 -25.50 -7.80
CA ALA A 722 -22.53 -26.12 -8.34
C ALA A 722 -21.43 -25.15 -8.83
N SER A 723 -21.34 -23.93 -8.28
CA SER A 723 -20.24 -23.02 -8.58
C SER A 723 -19.89 -22.14 -7.38
N TRP A 724 -18.60 -21.83 -7.27
CA TRP A 724 -18.09 -20.83 -6.35
C TRP A 724 -17.73 -19.51 -7.04
N LYS A 725 -17.98 -19.38 -8.36
CA LYS A 725 -17.82 -18.12 -9.09
C LYS A 725 -19.18 -17.43 -9.24
N ILE A 726 -19.21 -16.12 -9.05
CA ILE A 726 -20.45 -15.34 -9.21
C ILE A 726 -20.73 -15.13 -10.70
N PRO A 727 -21.96 -15.44 -11.18
CA PRO A 727 -22.35 -15.19 -12.56
C PRO A 727 -22.35 -13.70 -12.95
N ASP A 728 -22.06 -13.43 -14.22
CA ASP A 728 -21.93 -12.09 -14.77
C ASP A 728 -23.21 -11.24 -14.65
N SER A 729 -24.37 -11.90 -14.61
CA SER A 729 -25.68 -11.26 -14.44
C SER A 729 -25.84 -10.49 -13.13
N PHE A 730 -24.99 -10.76 -12.12
CA PHE A 730 -25.00 -10.05 -10.85
C PHE A 730 -24.03 -8.87 -10.77
N TYR A 731 -23.20 -8.61 -11.78
CA TYR A 731 -22.35 -7.42 -11.78
C TYR A 731 -23.13 -6.22 -12.34
N THR A 732 -23.93 -5.60 -11.48
CA THR A 732 -24.67 -4.38 -11.78
C THR A 732 -24.25 -3.24 -10.86
N SER A 733 -24.71 -2.02 -11.13
CA SER A 733 -24.48 -0.88 -10.24
C SER A 733 -25.35 -0.88 -8.97
N ALA A 734 -26.09 -1.96 -8.71
CA ALA A 734 -26.95 -2.07 -7.54
C ALA A 734 -26.16 -2.46 -6.28
N ASP A 735 -26.86 -2.44 -5.15
CA ASP A 735 -26.39 -3.07 -3.92
C ASP A 735 -26.74 -4.56 -3.97
N HIS A 736 -25.75 -5.41 -3.75
CA HIS A 736 -25.84 -6.87 -3.81
C HIS A 736 -25.52 -7.50 -2.46
N GLN A 737 -26.15 -8.63 -2.14
CA GLN A 737 -25.82 -9.47 -1.00
C GLN A 737 -25.26 -10.81 -1.46
N LEU A 738 -24.05 -11.13 -1.02
CA LEU A 738 -23.39 -12.42 -1.19
C LEU A 738 -23.39 -13.18 0.13
N ASP A 739 -24.15 -14.28 0.19
CA ASP A 739 -24.11 -15.22 1.31
C ASP A 739 -23.30 -16.46 0.89
N ILE A 740 -22.24 -16.77 1.62
CA ILE A 740 -21.41 -17.96 1.42
C ILE A 740 -21.80 -18.99 2.48
N GLU A 741 -22.45 -20.09 2.05
CA GLU A 741 -22.95 -21.12 2.96
C GLU A 741 -21.89 -22.19 3.22
N TYR A 742 -21.58 -22.45 4.49
CA TYR A 742 -20.58 -23.41 4.93
C TYR A 742 -21.16 -24.69 5.56
N GLY A 743 -20.38 -25.77 5.48
CA GLY A 743 -20.66 -27.08 6.04
C GLY A 743 -19.40 -27.85 6.44
N ASP A 744 -19.58 -28.97 7.14
CA ASP A 744 -18.49 -29.88 7.51
C ASP A 744 -18.07 -30.81 6.36
N GLU A 745 -18.97 -31.04 5.41
CA GLU A 745 -18.72 -31.90 4.25
C GLU A 745 -18.63 -31.06 2.96
N PRO A 746 -17.79 -31.47 1.99
CA PRO A 746 -17.79 -30.91 0.65
C PRO A 746 -19.17 -31.03 -0.02
N ALA A 747 -19.37 -30.29 -1.11
CA ALA A 747 -20.58 -30.43 -1.91
C ALA A 747 -20.79 -31.87 -2.39
N ALA A 748 -22.04 -32.34 -2.38
CA ALA A 748 -22.38 -33.72 -2.73
C ALA A 748 -22.15 -34.06 -4.23
N GLY A 749 -22.13 -33.03 -5.09
CA GLY A 749 -21.96 -33.16 -6.54
C GLY A 749 -20.76 -32.36 -7.06
N PRO A 750 -20.55 -32.36 -8.38
CA PRO A 750 -19.46 -31.58 -8.97
C PRO A 750 -19.69 -30.08 -8.80
N VAL A 751 -18.60 -29.33 -8.64
CA VAL A 751 -18.62 -27.88 -8.42
C VAL A 751 -17.52 -27.21 -9.21
N LEU A 752 -17.84 -26.14 -9.93
CA LEU A 752 -16.85 -25.22 -10.51
C LEU A 752 -16.18 -24.41 -9.39
N LEU A 753 -14.93 -24.70 -9.09
CA LEU A 753 -14.14 -24.07 -8.02
C LEU A 753 -13.40 -22.81 -8.49
N ASP A 754 -12.90 -22.81 -9.74
CA ASP A 754 -12.20 -21.66 -10.31
C ASP A 754 -12.34 -21.62 -11.84
N LEU A 755 -12.33 -20.41 -12.38
CA LEU A 755 -12.44 -20.10 -13.81
C LEU A 755 -11.59 -18.84 -14.08
N ALA A 756 -10.28 -19.02 -14.18
CA ALA A 756 -9.34 -17.90 -14.17
C ALA A 756 -9.32 -17.16 -15.51
N GLY A 757 -9.59 -15.86 -15.45
CA GLY A 757 -9.59 -14.99 -16.64
C GLY A 757 -10.76 -15.20 -17.59
N ALA A 758 -11.85 -15.82 -17.11
CA ALA A 758 -13.11 -15.97 -17.84
C ALA A 758 -14.31 -15.81 -16.91
N SER A 759 -15.41 -15.34 -17.48
CA SER A 759 -16.65 -15.09 -16.77
C SER A 759 -17.55 -16.32 -16.76
N LEU A 760 -18.28 -16.49 -15.65
CA LEU A 760 -19.41 -17.40 -15.59
C LEU A 760 -20.68 -16.66 -16.03
N ILE A 761 -21.42 -17.15 -17.02
CA ILE A 761 -22.66 -16.49 -17.47
C ILE A 761 -23.86 -17.01 -16.68
N GLN A 762 -23.98 -18.33 -16.54
CA GLN A 762 -25.05 -19.00 -15.81
C GLN A 762 -24.68 -20.45 -15.51
N VAL A 763 -25.40 -21.06 -14.56
CA VAL A 763 -25.36 -22.49 -14.27
C VAL A 763 -26.76 -23.06 -14.42
N MET A 764 -26.90 -24.14 -15.19
CA MET A 764 -28.15 -24.88 -15.35
C MET A 764 -27.94 -26.31 -14.82
N GLY A 765 -28.89 -26.81 -14.02
CA GLY A 765 -28.91 -28.21 -13.61
C GLY A 765 -30.00 -28.98 -14.35
N ASP A 766 -29.71 -30.21 -14.73
CA ASP A 766 -30.70 -31.18 -15.23
C ASP A 766 -30.47 -32.57 -14.62
N GLU A 767 -31.23 -33.58 -15.06
CA GLU A 767 -31.11 -34.96 -14.58
C GLU A 767 -29.74 -35.60 -14.88
N SER A 768 -28.99 -35.05 -15.85
CA SER A 768 -27.70 -35.56 -16.31
C SER A 768 -26.48 -34.88 -15.69
N GLY A 769 -26.67 -33.75 -15.01
CA GLY A 769 -25.60 -33.03 -14.31
C GLY A 769 -25.77 -31.52 -14.31
N PHE A 770 -24.65 -30.80 -14.35
CA PHE A 770 -24.62 -29.34 -14.42
C PHE A 770 -23.98 -28.87 -15.74
N ILE A 771 -24.54 -27.81 -16.29
CA ILE A 771 -24.03 -27.08 -17.45
C ILE A 771 -23.61 -25.69 -16.97
N TRP A 772 -22.33 -25.38 -17.06
CA TRP A 772 -21.80 -24.03 -16.81
C TRP A 772 -21.61 -23.33 -18.14
N THR A 773 -22.43 -22.34 -18.43
CA THR A 773 -22.17 -21.45 -19.57
C THR A 773 -21.11 -20.44 -19.15
N VAL A 774 -19.99 -20.39 -19.86
CA VAL A 774 -18.86 -19.50 -19.61
C VAL A 774 -18.60 -18.58 -20.80
N HIS A 775 -17.96 -17.44 -20.54
CA HIS A 775 -17.46 -16.54 -21.57
C HIS A 775 -15.98 -16.24 -21.34
N GLY A 776 -15.14 -16.48 -22.34
CA GLY A 776 -13.72 -16.21 -22.25
C GLY A 776 -13.04 -16.09 -23.60
N LEU A 777 -11.81 -15.60 -23.56
CA LEU A 777 -10.97 -15.41 -24.74
C LEU A 777 -9.58 -16.01 -24.49
N GLY A 778 -9.09 -16.84 -25.39
CA GLY A 778 -7.79 -17.51 -25.27
C GLY A 778 -7.77 -18.61 -24.20
N ALA A 779 -6.59 -18.87 -23.64
CA ALA A 779 -6.35 -19.91 -22.66
C ALA A 779 -6.96 -19.57 -21.30
N VAL A 780 -7.82 -20.45 -20.80
CA VAL A 780 -8.57 -20.32 -19.55
C VAL A 780 -8.33 -21.55 -18.71
N ASP A 781 -7.92 -21.34 -17.46
CA ASP A 781 -7.71 -22.43 -16.52
C ASP A 781 -8.97 -22.65 -15.69
N VAL A 782 -9.43 -23.90 -15.65
CA VAL A 782 -10.68 -24.28 -14.99
C VAL A 782 -10.40 -25.37 -13.98
N LEU A 783 -11.00 -25.23 -12.79
CA LEU A 783 -10.85 -26.17 -11.69
C LEU A 783 -12.21 -26.60 -11.19
N PHE A 784 -12.41 -27.90 -11.04
CA PHE A 784 -13.63 -28.49 -10.51
C PHE A 784 -13.34 -29.35 -9.28
N TYR A 785 -14.29 -29.42 -8.37
CA TYR A 785 -14.44 -30.53 -7.43
C TYR A 785 -15.34 -31.59 -8.06
N SER A 786 -15.08 -32.86 -7.82
CA SER A 786 -16.01 -33.94 -8.17
C SER A 786 -15.87 -35.12 -7.21
N PRO A 787 -16.94 -35.77 -6.73
CA PRO A 787 -16.78 -36.95 -5.86
C PRO A 787 -16.13 -38.15 -6.59
N GLN A 788 -16.18 -38.17 -7.92
CA GLN A 788 -15.66 -39.22 -8.78
C GLN A 788 -14.88 -38.63 -9.97
N ARG A 789 -14.07 -39.45 -10.67
CA ARG A 789 -13.35 -38.99 -11.85
C ARG A 789 -14.33 -38.47 -12.92
N PRO A 790 -14.29 -37.18 -13.28
CA PRO A 790 -15.25 -36.61 -14.22
C PRO A 790 -14.89 -36.87 -15.68
N GLU A 791 -15.84 -36.58 -16.58
CA GLU A 791 -15.58 -36.36 -18.00
C GLU A 791 -15.91 -34.91 -18.36
N LEU A 792 -14.91 -34.13 -18.78
CA LEU A 792 -15.14 -32.74 -19.17
C LEU A 792 -15.54 -32.65 -20.64
N TRP A 793 -16.66 -31.98 -20.89
CA TRP A 793 -17.13 -31.63 -22.23
C TRP A 793 -17.16 -30.11 -22.39
N LEU A 794 -16.62 -29.63 -23.50
CA LEU A 794 -16.78 -28.26 -23.98
C LEU A 794 -17.68 -28.30 -25.20
N ASP A 795 -18.86 -27.71 -25.05
CA ASP A 795 -19.99 -27.80 -25.97
C ASP A 795 -20.38 -29.27 -26.24
N GLN A 796 -19.90 -29.84 -27.34
CA GLN A 796 -20.14 -31.23 -27.73
C GLN A 796 -18.83 -32.04 -27.84
N THR A 797 -17.70 -31.45 -27.46
CA THR A 797 -16.37 -32.05 -27.58
C THR A 797 -15.85 -32.47 -26.22
N ARG A 798 -15.53 -33.76 -26.08
CA ARG A 798 -14.85 -34.28 -24.89
C ARG A 798 -13.40 -33.78 -24.86
N LEU A 799 -12.98 -33.25 -23.71
CA LEU A 799 -11.64 -32.71 -23.51
C LEU A 799 -10.81 -33.53 -22.51
N PRO A 800 -9.48 -33.50 -22.64
CA PRO A 800 -8.61 -34.04 -21.62
C PRO A 800 -8.69 -33.18 -20.35
N LEU A 801 -8.64 -33.85 -19.20
CA LEU A 801 -8.53 -33.21 -17.88
C LEU A 801 -7.54 -33.98 -17.03
N HIS A 802 -6.86 -33.27 -16.14
CA HIS A 802 -6.05 -33.84 -15.09
C HIS A 802 -6.90 -34.05 -13.84
N TRP A 803 -6.96 -35.28 -13.34
CA TRP A 803 -7.76 -35.65 -12.17
C TRP A 803 -6.85 -36.01 -11.00
N ASP A 804 -6.98 -35.29 -9.89
CA ASP A 804 -6.34 -35.59 -8.62
C ASP A 804 -7.37 -36.33 -7.72
N PRO A 805 -7.21 -37.66 -7.51
CA PRO A 805 -8.15 -38.45 -6.73
C PRO A 805 -8.09 -38.15 -5.23
N ASP A 806 -6.95 -37.70 -4.71
CA ASP A 806 -6.75 -37.45 -3.29
C ASP A 806 -7.46 -36.16 -2.88
N ARG A 807 -7.33 -35.13 -3.72
CA ARG A 807 -8.01 -33.84 -3.53
C ARG A 807 -9.44 -33.82 -4.07
N ARG A 808 -9.78 -34.82 -4.88
CA ARG A 808 -11.04 -34.87 -5.63
C ARG A 808 -11.22 -33.61 -6.50
N THR A 809 -10.15 -33.21 -7.18
CA THR A 809 -10.16 -32.02 -8.04
C THR A 809 -9.74 -32.33 -9.48
N ALA A 810 -10.43 -31.72 -10.44
CA ALA A 810 -10.15 -31.81 -11.87
C ALA A 810 -9.67 -30.46 -12.41
N HIS A 811 -8.52 -30.42 -13.08
CA HIS A 811 -8.00 -29.25 -13.78
C HIS A 811 -8.01 -29.46 -15.29
N ALA A 812 -8.38 -28.43 -16.04
CA ALA A 812 -8.22 -28.37 -17.48
C ALA A 812 -7.85 -26.95 -17.92
N ARG A 813 -7.09 -26.86 -19.03
CA ARG A 813 -6.85 -25.62 -19.75
C ARG A 813 -7.67 -25.63 -21.04
N LEU A 814 -8.56 -24.66 -21.16
CA LEU A 814 -9.49 -24.51 -22.28
C LEU A 814 -9.06 -23.36 -23.18
N PHE A 815 -9.36 -23.44 -24.47
CA PHE A 815 -9.23 -22.31 -25.39
C PHE A 815 -10.63 -21.85 -25.76
N LEU A 816 -11.00 -20.67 -25.27
CA LEU A 816 -12.33 -20.10 -25.47
C LEU A 816 -12.29 -18.99 -26.50
N ALA A 817 -13.37 -18.87 -27.28
CA ALA A 817 -13.57 -17.81 -28.26
C ALA A 817 -15.01 -17.28 -28.15
N GLY A 818 -15.31 -16.66 -27.01
CA GLY A 818 -16.64 -16.15 -26.67
C GLY A 818 -17.36 -17.09 -25.72
N ARG A 819 -18.63 -17.39 -26.00
CA ARG A 819 -19.53 -18.15 -25.14
C ARG A 819 -19.46 -19.65 -25.44
N HIS A 820 -19.31 -20.45 -24.39
CA HIS A 820 -19.27 -21.92 -24.46
C HIS A 820 -20.00 -22.57 -23.29
N ASP A 821 -20.43 -23.81 -23.45
CA ASP A 821 -21.02 -24.62 -22.39
C ASP A 821 -20.03 -25.68 -21.89
N LEU A 822 -19.80 -25.73 -20.58
CA LEU A 822 -19.03 -26.78 -19.91
C LEU A 822 -19.98 -27.79 -19.28
N ARG A 823 -19.69 -29.08 -19.44
CA ARG A 823 -20.40 -30.17 -18.76
C ARG A 823 -19.40 -31.12 -18.11
N LEU A 824 -19.72 -31.64 -16.92
CA LEU A 824 -18.83 -32.47 -16.10
C LEU A 824 -19.51 -33.76 -15.64
#